data_AF-A0A954FBJ7-F1
#
_entry.id   AF-A0A954FBJ7-F1
#
_cell.length_a   1.000
_cell.length_b   1.000
_cell.length_c   1.000
_cell.angle_alpha   90.00
_cell.angle_beta   90.00
_cell.angle_gamma   90.00
#
_symmetry.space_group_name_H-M   'P 1'
#
loop_
_entity.id
_entity.type
_entity.pdbx_description
1 polymer ?
#
loop_
_entity_poly.entity_id
_entity_poly.type
_entity_poly.pdbx_seq_one_letter_code
_entity_poly.pdbx_strand_id
1 'polypeptide(L)'
;MNQNRQQNNNQPIIVGVGASAGGLEAFRKLLGSFEEAPGLSLVYIQHLDPDSKPVLMELLVKSTSWEVIELKERTKLEAGRIYICPPQRLLEIKNGIVTLAEAETPPHPSLNIDHFFHSLAEDQGKRAVGIILSGAGTDGTLGLKAISDSGGLTFTQDPNSARYDSMPRSAATTGVADHVLSPDAIARELQQYGQHLLNVNTAETQSQIQDQIAEAIPQITAILLKKSGHNFQHYKISTLSRRIQRRMQILKCREAKRYIDYLQENEEEIQALFRELLIGVTEFFRDPQAFDQLARDVLPRLFENRSPDDCVRIWVAGCANGSEAYTLAILCCEVMDHLKSPPQLQIFATDIDERALQVGRAGIYPVGIEDHVSPERLKRFFIRRGKRYEVTREIRELVLFSIHNLISDPPFSRLDLISCRNLLIYLGPHLQKKLIPLFHYALHPSGYLFLGPSENITSHGELFRTIDGKFRISQRKGTAVDSATSLPFIQGKLQFKSNLEQEADEKVDLRNIRQRILLDEFAPKSCVIDESGQILNADADMEKYLTLGEGDFQNNIVRMAARRLRVGLRSTLNEAIKTRRKVQQEHLTIRKGDQIQQVMITVQPLPRLGEEEGLFMVVLHEVGLPVSKQSGEESSSGSVPHADLIIAQLEHELQYTRDELEKTLQEKDVAHEELKSSNEELLSMNEELQSANEELETSKEEITAVSNSVAQTNSDLENLLRSTQIATVFLDDELLIRNFTPAITEIYALIKSDIGRPLERFVPLVEEMPPLPDPRKLQEGTPVEHTVISGSGKVYIRRVLPYQSHSGKNEGIVVTFIDVSELHN
;
A
#
# COMPACT_ATOMS: atom_id res chain seq x y z
N MET A 1 14.89 35.98 -12.35
CA MET A 1 14.47 34.56 -12.37
C MET A 1 14.88 33.76 -13.61
N ASN A 2 15.30 34.35 -14.75
CA ASN A 2 15.54 33.57 -15.99
C ASN A 2 16.94 32.94 -16.17
N GLN A 3 17.92 33.19 -15.30
CA GLN A 3 19.27 32.62 -15.46
C GLN A 3 19.44 31.20 -14.88
N ASN A 4 18.61 30.76 -13.93
CA ASN A 4 18.73 29.41 -13.34
C ASN A 4 18.18 28.27 -14.23
N ARG A 5 17.51 28.57 -15.36
CA ARG A 5 16.92 27.54 -16.24
C ARG A 5 17.92 26.92 -17.24
N GLN A 6 19.10 27.51 -17.47
CA GLN A 6 20.07 27.00 -18.44
C GLN A 6 21.10 26.00 -17.87
N GLN A 7 21.20 25.82 -16.55
CA GLN A 7 22.25 24.98 -15.93
C GLN A 7 21.94 23.47 -15.85
N ASN A 8 20.69 23.03 -16.03
CA ASN A 8 20.33 21.60 -15.88
C ASN A 8 20.69 20.70 -17.07
N ASN A 9 21.08 21.25 -18.22
CA ASN A 9 21.29 20.49 -19.46
C ASN A 9 22.65 19.76 -19.57
N ASN A 10 23.49 19.77 -18.52
CA ASN A 10 24.87 19.28 -18.61
C ASN A 10 25.31 18.39 -17.43
N GLN A 11 24.38 17.69 -16.78
CA GLN A 11 24.71 16.67 -15.78
C GLN A 11 24.94 15.30 -16.44
N PRO A 12 25.98 14.53 -16.03
CA PRO A 12 26.23 13.20 -16.59
C PRO A 12 25.16 12.19 -16.18
N ILE A 13 24.92 11.19 -17.02
CA ILE A 13 24.16 9.98 -16.63
C ILE A 13 25.07 9.13 -15.76
N ILE A 14 24.64 8.81 -14.54
CA ILE A 14 25.47 8.09 -13.58
C ILE A 14 25.14 6.60 -13.65
N VAL A 15 26.19 5.82 -13.91
CA VAL A 15 26.14 4.39 -14.16
C VAL A 15 26.84 3.67 -13.01
N GLY A 16 26.06 3.08 -12.10
CA GLY A 16 26.57 2.20 -11.06
C GLY A 16 26.89 0.82 -11.63
N VAL A 17 28.10 0.32 -11.41
CA VAL A 17 28.56 -0.99 -11.89
C VAL A 17 28.99 -1.84 -10.70
N GLY A 18 28.16 -2.81 -10.35
CA GLY A 18 28.42 -3.78 -9.30
C GLY A 18 29.07 -5.06 -9.84
N ALA A 19 30.11 -5.53 -9.16
CA ALA A 19 30.75 -6.80 -9.49
C ALA A 19 31.43 -7.46 -8.28
N SER A 20 31.78 -8.74 -8.40
CA SER A 20 32.44 -9.50 -7.34
C SER A 20 33.50 -10.44 -7.97
N ALA A 21 33.48 -11.73 -7.65
CA ALA A 21 34.39 -12.72 -8.22
C ALA A 21 34.36 -12.72 -9.78
N GLY A 22 35.53 -12.53 -10.40
CA GLY A 22 35.67 -12.42 -11.85
C GLY A 22 35.18 -11.08 -12.46
N GLY A 23 34.67 -10.17 -11.64
CA GLY A 23 34.09 -8.89 -12.06
C GLY A 23 35.02 -8.01 -12.90
N LEU A 24 36.30 -7.94 -12.54
CA LEU A 24 37.30 -7.13 -13.25
C LEU A 24 37.47 -7.54 -14.72
N GLU A 25 37.40 -8.84 -15.04
CA GLU A 25 37.54 -9.31 -16.42
C GLU A 25 36.33 -8.91 -17.28
N ALA A 26 35.13 -9.01 -16.71
CA ALA A 26 33.90 -8.55 -17.35
C ALA A 26 33.89 -7.02 -17.52
N PHE A 27 34.33 -6.27 -16.51
CA PHE A 27 34.39 -4.81 -16.56
C PHE A 27 35.40 -4.31 -17.59
N ARG A 28 36.57 -4.97 -17.73
CA ARG A 28 37.54 -4.65 -18.78
C ARG A 28 37.00 -4.89 -20.20
N LYS A 29 36.19 -5.93 -20.43
CA LYS A 29 35.51 -6.18 -21.72
C LYS A 29 34.47 -5.09 -22.04
N LEU A 30 33.65 -4.74 -21.04
CA LEU A 30 32.71 -3.62 -21.12
C LEU A 30 33.41 -2.29 -21.45
N LEU A 31 34.51 -1.98 -20.75
CA LEU A 31 35.29 -0.75 -20.99
C LEU A 31 35.96 -0.71 -22.36
N GLY A 32 36.54 -1.83 -22.81
CA GLY A 32 37.19 -1.94 -24.12
C GLY A 32 36.21 -1.84 -25.31
N SER A 33 34.90 -1.86 -25.06
CA SER A 33 33.85 -1.71 -26.06
C SER A 33 33.25 -0.29 -26.12
N PHE A 34 33.79 0.69 -25.39
CA PHE A 34 33.37 2.10 -25.50
C PHE A 34 34.24 2.86 -26.51
N GLU A 35 33.65 3.23 -27.65
CA GLU A 35 34.29 4.04 -28.69
C GLU A 35 34.41 5.54 -28.34
N GLU A 36 33.40 6.10 -27.69
CA GLU A 36 33.33 7.50 -27.21
C GLU A 36 32.64 7.57 -25.83
N ALA A 37 32.76 8.71 -25.13
CA ALA A 37 32.16 8.97 -23.82
C ALA A 37 30.86 9.81 -23.94
N PRO A 38 29.65 9.20 -23.95
CA PRO A 38 28.42 9.88 -24.34
C PRO A 38 27.72 10.51 -23.14
N GLY A 39 28.42 11.40 -22.42
CA GLY A 39 27.89 12.06 -21.21
C GLY A 39 27.69 11.12 -20.01
N LEU A 40 28.34 9.95 -19.99
CA LEU A 40 28.23 8.97 -18.90
C LEU A 40 29.30 9.20 -17.83
N SER A 41 28.99 8.87 -16.58
CA SER A 41 29.93 8.75 -15.46
C SER A 41 29.81 7.35 -14.85
N LEU A 42 30.86 6.55 -14.88
CA LEU A 42 30.86 5.18 -14.34
C LEU A 42 31.32 5.18 -12.88
N VAL A 43 30.61 4.48 -12.01
CA VAL A 43 31.02 4.21 -10.61
C VAL A 43 31.15 2.70 -10.43
N TYR A 44 32.38 2.22 -10.32
CA TYR A 44 32.70 0.80 -10.18
C TYR A 44 32.82 0.39 -8.72
N ILE A 45 31.97 -0.56 -8.33
CA ILE A 45 31.85 -1.09 -6.97
C ILE A 45 32.18 -2.58 -7.03
N GLN A 46 33.25 -2.94 -6.35
CA GLN A 46 33.69 -4.33 -6.26
C GLN A 46 33.96 -4.71 -4.81
N HIS A 47 33.50 -5.90 -4.43
CA HIS A 47 33.92 -6.53 -3.19
C HIS A 47 35.40 -6.94 -3.32
N LEU A 48 36.29 -6.17 -2.68
CA LEU A 48 37.75 -6.25 -2.82
C LEU A 48 38.43 -6.61 -1.50
N ASP A 49 39.40 -7.50 -1.58
CA ASP A 49 40.36 -7.77 -0.50
C ASP A 49 41.36 -6.60 -0.41
N PRO A 50 41.65 -6.00 0.76
CA PRO A 50 42.40 -4.74 0.85
C PRO A 50 43.78 -4.75 0.15
N ASP A 51 44.46 -5.90 0.13
CA ASP A 51 45.79 -6.07 -0.47
C ASP A 51 45.81 -6.04 -2.01
N SER A 52 44.64 -6.13 -2.67
CA SER A 52 44.53 -6.20 -4.14
C SER A 52 44.54 -4.83 -4.85
N LYS A 53 44.59 -3.74 -4.08
CA LYS A 53 44.26 -2.37 -4.52
C LYS A 53 45.14 -1.78 -5.65
N PRO A 54 46.49 -1.89 -5.65
CA PRO A 54 47.33 -1.23 -6.66
C PRO A 54 47.15 -1.79 -8.08
N VAL A 55 46.94 -3.11 -8.17
CA VAL A 55 46.86 -3.84 -9.43
C VAL A 55 45.59 -3.48 -10.22
N LEU A 56 44.50 -3.15 -9.51
CA LEU A 56 43.21 -2.80 -10.12
C LEU A 56 43.31 -1.54 -10.99
N MET A 57 43.88 -0.46 -10.45
CA MET A 57 44.02 0.82 -11.13
C MET A 57 44.89 0.69 -12.39
N GLU A 58 46.04 0.03 -12.29
CA GLU A 58 46.93 -0.19 -13.45
C GLU A 58 46.27 -1.01 -14.57
N LEU A 59 45.47 -2.02 -14.23
CA LEU A 59 44.79 -2.86 -15.23
C LEU A 59 43.65 -2.13 -15.93
N LEU A 60 42.95 -1.23 -15.23
CA LEU A 60 41.86 -0.45 -15.80
C LEU A 60 42.36 0.68 -16.70
N VAL A 61 43.39 1.43 -16.29
CA VAL A 61 44.02 2.48 -17.12
C VAL A 61 44.57 1.92 -18.44
N LYS A 62 45.03 0.66 -18.47
CA LYS A 62 45.48 -0.03 -19.70
C LYS A 62 44.33 -0.49 -20.61
N SER A 63 43.07 -0.31 -20.22
CA SER A 63 41.88 -0.90 -20.88
C SER A 63 40.83 0.12 -21.33
N THR A 64 41.09 1.42 -21.17
CA THR A 64 40.16 2.51 -21.53
C THR A 64 40.92 3.80 -21.80
N SER A 65 40.32 4.70 -22.57
CA SER A 65 40.78 6.08 -22.77
C SER A 65 40.23 7.07 -21.72
N TRP A 66 39.30 6.63 -20.87
CA TRP A 66 38.63 7.48 -19.88
C TRP A 66 39.50 7.68 -18.62
N GLU A 67 39.33 8.81 -17.95
CA GLU A 67 40.07 9.12 -16.72
C GLU A 67 39.56 8.23 -15.56
N VAL A 68 40.47 7.46 -14.95
CA VAL A 68 40.18 6.58 -13.82
C VAL A 68 40.57 7.26 -12.51
N ILE A 69 39.61 7.47 -11.62
CA ILE A 69 39.76 8.22 -10.36
C ILE A 69 39.34 7.33 -9.17
N GLU A 70 40.15 7.28 -8.12
CA GLU A 70 39.73 6.72 -6.83
C GLU A 70 38.87 7.73 -6.06
N LEU A 71 37.70 7.30 -5.57
CA LEU A 71 36.79 8.17 -4.81
C LEU A 71 37.42 8.62 -3.50
N LYS A 72 37.38 9.93 -3.27
CA LYS A 72 37.71 10.58 -1.98
C LYS A 72 36.43 11.03 -1.28
N GLU A 73 36.53 11.37 0.00
CA GLU A 73 35.43 11.60 0.96
C GLU A 73 34.17 12.23 0.38
N ARG A 74 34.30 13.30 -0.39
CA ARG A 74 33.19 13.97 -1.09
C ARG A 74 33.61 14.31 -2.51
N THR A 75 33.07 13.59 -3.49
CA THR A 75 33.46 13.71 -4.91
C THR A 75 32.23 13.96 -5.78
N LYS A 76 32.24 15.04 -6.57
CA LYS A 76 31.19 15.29 -7.58
C LYS A 76 31.47 14.48 -8.84
N LEU A 77 30.45 13.83 -9.39
CA LEU A 77 30.61 13.02 -10.60
C LEU A 77 30.61 13.88 -11.87
N GLU A 78 31.45 13.50 -12.84
CA GLU A 78 31.70 14.21 -14.09
C GLU A 78 31.70 13.23 -15.28
N ALA A 79 31.29 13.70 -16.45
CA ALA A 79 31.21 12.89 -17.67
C ALA A 79 32.60 12.42 -18.15
N GLY A 80 32.68 11.23 -18.75
CA GLY A 80 33.91 10.67 -19.31
C GLY A 80 34.91 10.15 -18.28
N ARG A 81 34.46 9.93 -17.04
CA ARG A 81 35.28 9.42 -15.94
C ARG A 81 34.77 8.11 -15.38
N ILE A 82 35.70 7.33 -14.83
CA ILE A 82 35.46 6.07 -14.13
C ILE A 82 35.92 6.24 -12.68
N TYR A 83 34.98 6.12 -11.76
CA TYR A 83 35.21 6.27 -10.32
C TYR A 83 35.29 4.90 -9.66
N ILE A 84 36.35 4.63 -8.90
CA ILE A 84 36.57 3.36 -8.21
C ILE A 84 36.29 3.54 -6.71
N CYS A 85 35.49 2.63 -6.15
CA CYS A 85 35.24 2.56 -4.71
C CYS A 85 36.50 2.05 -3.95
N PRO A 86 36.97 2.75 -2.89
CA PRO A 86 37.96 2.19 -1.98
C PRO A 86 37.40 1.01 -1.18
N PRO A 87 38.22 0.01 -0.80
CA PRO A 87 37.75 -1.17 -0.08
C PRO A 87 37.19 -0.81 1.31
N GLN A 88 36.25 -1.62 1.78
CA GLN A 88 35.61 -1.52 3.11
C GLN A 88 34.91 -0.17 3.41
N ARG A 89 34.51 0.58 2.37
CA ARG A 89 33.72 1.82 2.50
C ARG A 89 32.35 1.64 1.86
N LEU A 90 31.32 2.24 2.47
CA LEU A 90 30.01 2.38 1.87
C LEU A 90 29.98 3.65 1.00
N LEU A 91 29.29 3.56 -0.15
CA LEU A 91 29.02 4.71 -1.01
C LEU A 91 27.55 5.11 -0.90
N GLU A 92 27.33 6.41 -0.73
CA GLU A 92 26.04 7.06 -0.86
C GLU A 92 26.17 8.19 -1.89
N ILE A 93 25.13 8.47 -2.67
CA ILE A 93 25.08 9.62 -3.57
C ILE A 93 23.93 10.56 -3.24
N LYS A 94 24.22 11.87 -3.23
CA LYS A 94 23.24 12.91 -2.92
C LYS A 94 23.53 14.20 -3.70
N ASN A 95 22.54 14.67 -4.44
CA ASN A 95 22.62 15.76 -5.43
C ASN A 95 23.77 15.57 -6.45
N GLY A 96 24.00 14.34 -6.93
CA GLY A 96 25.10 14.02 -7.85
C GLY A 96 26.51 14.08 -7.23
N ILE A 97 26.61 14.15 -5.90
CA ILE A 97 27.86 14.10 -5.15
C ILE A 97 27.91 12.77 -4.40
N VAL A 98 28.96 11.98 -4.63
CA VAL A 98 29.21 10.73 -3.91
C VAL A 98 29.97 11.04 -2.62
N THR A 99 29.52 10.46 -1.52
CA THR A 99 30.17 10.52 -0.21
C THR A 99 30.56 9.12 0.28
N LEU A 100 31.73 9.05 0.92
CA LEU A 100 32.20 7.85 1.62
C LEU A 100 31.61 7.86 3.05
N ALA A 101 30.68 6.96 3.34
CA ALA A 101 30.21 6.74 4.70
C ALA A 101 31.21 5.85 5.47
N GLU A 102 31.34 6.09 6.78
CA GLU A 102 32.03 5.16 7.67
C GLU A 102 31.11 3.97 7.98
N ALA A 103 31.67 2.75 7.93
CA ALA A 103 30.91 1.55 8.27
C ALA A 103 30.79 1.44 9.80
N GLU A 104 29.63 1.82 10.35
CA GLU A 104 29.31 1.50 11.74
C GLU A 104 29.37 -0.02 11.94
N THR A 105 30.05 -0.45 13.02
CA THR A 105 30.35 -1.87 13.25
C THR A 105 29.24 -2.56 14.05
N PRO A 106 28.98 -3.86 13.79
CA PRO A 106 29.59 -4.70 12.77
C PRO A 106 28.91 -4.53 11.40
N PRO A 107 29.66 -4.43 10.29
CA PRO A 107 29.04 -4.38 8.97
C PRO A 107 28.36 -5.71 8.64
N HIS A 108 27.14 -5.68 8.09
CA HIS A 108 26.67 -6.78 7.24
C HIS A 108 27.63 -6.87 6.05
N PRO A 109 28.38 -7.98 5.86
CA PRO A 109 29.53 -8.00 4.93
C PRO A 109 29.17 -7.97 3.44
N SER A 110 27.89 -7.78 3.08
CA SER A 110 27.28 -8.43 1.93
C SER A 110 26.59 -7.51 0.92
N LEU A 111 26.30 -6.24 1.24
CA LEU A 111 25.32 -5.42 0.49
C LEU A 111 25.84 -4.04 0.01
N ASN A 112 27.13 -3.94 -0.33
CA ASN A 112 27.73 -2.65 -0.74
C ASN A 112 27.21 -2.17 -2.11
N ILE A 113 26.88 -3.08 -3.03
CA ILE A 113 26.34 -2.72 -4.34
C ILE A 113 24.87 -2.32 -4.17
N ASP A 114 24.09 -3.09 -3.42
CA ASP A 114 22.70 -2.79 -3.11
C ASP A 114 22.55 -1.41 -2.42
N HIS A 115 23.38 -1.09 -1.42
CA HIS A 115 23.36 0.21 -0.74
C HIS A 115 23.55 1.38 -1.71
N PHE A 116 24.61 1.35 -2.54
CA PHE A 116 24.85 2.43 -3.50
C PHE A 116 23.72 2.52 -4.53
N PHE A 117 23.25 1.39 -5.06
CA PHE A 117 22.20 1.36 -6.07
C PHE A 117 20.86 1.90 -5.54
N HIS A 118 20.53 1.70 -4.25
CA HIS A 118 19.39 2.37 -3.61
C HIS A 118 19.60 3.90 -3.58
N SER A 119 20.73 4.40 -3.05
CA SER A 119 20.99 5.84 -3.04
C SER A 119 21.02 6.46 -4.45
N LEU A 120 21.50 5.73 -5.45
CA LEU A 120 21.50 6.13 -6.86
C LEU A 120 20.07 6.20 -7.43
N ALA A 121 19.21 5.26 -7.06
CA ALA A 121 17.80 5.25 -7.44
C ALA A 121 17.02 6.42 -6.83
N GLU A 122 17.31 6.78 -5.58
CA GLU A 122 16.70 7.93 -4.89
C GLU A 122 17.18 9.27 -5.48
N ASP A 123 18.48 9.41 -5.75
CA ASP A 123 19.08 10.67 -6.21
C ASP A 123 18.85 10.96 -7.70
N GLN A 124 19.05 9.94 -8.56
CA GLN A 124 19.03 10.13 -10.02
C GLN A 124 17.72 9.70 -10.69
N GLY A 125 16.85 8.97 -9.99
CA GLY A 125 15.52 8.60 -10.49
C GLY A 125 15.55 7.91 -11.86
N LYS A 126 14.85 8.48 -12.84
CA LYS A 126 14.82 8.01 -14.25
C LYS A 126 16.18 8.08 -14.97
N ARG A 127 17.19 8.77 -14.42
CA ARG A 127 18.55 8.86 -14.97
C ARG A 127 19.55 7.92 -14.29
N ALA A 128 19.12 7.16 -13.28
CA ALA A 128 19.93 6.11 -12.71
C ALA A 128 20.13 4.96 -13.72
N VAL A 129 21.36 4.46 -13.83
CA VAL A 129 21.67 3.24 -14.58
C VAL A 129 22.43 2.29 -13.67
N GLY A 130 21.97 1.04 -13.59
CA GLY A 130 22.60 -0.02 -12.80
C GLY A 130 23.08 -1.16 -13.69
N ILE A 131 24.28 -1.68 -13.42
CA ILE A 131 24.87 -2.81 -14.15
C ILE A 131 25.41 -3.83 -13.15
N ILE A 132 25.01 -5.10 -13.31
CA ILE A 132 25.58 -6.22 -12.57
C ILE A 132 26.42 -7.10 -13.49
N LEU A 133 27.68 -7.30 -13.11
CA LEU A 133 28.66 -8.13 -13.82
C LEU A 133 29.00 -9.39 -13.02
N SER A 134 29.85 -10.26 -13.59
CA SER A 134 30.34 -11.51 -12.97
C SER A 134 30.60 -11.37 -11.47
N GLY A 135 30.02 -12.29 -10.69
CA GLY A 135 30.08 -12.24 -9.24
C GLY A 135 29.46 -13.42 -8.49
N ALA A 136 29.80 -13.50 -7.21
CA ALA A 136 29.22 -14.45 -6.25
C ALA A 136 28.26 -13.73 -5.30
N GLY A 137 27.19 -14.41 -4.89
CA GLY A 137 26.15 -13.84 -4.02
C GLY A 137 24.96 -13.29 -4.82
N THR A 138 24.24 -12.34 -4.23
CA THR A 138 23.06 -11.66 -4.80
C THR A 138 23.13 -10.14 -4.70
N ASP A 139 24.18 -9.59 -4.07
CA ASP A 139 24.42 -8.15 -3.91
C ASP A 139 24.24 -7.40 -5.24
N GLY A 140 23.44 -6.35 -5.21
CA GLY A 140 23.02 -5.56 -6.36
C GLY A 140 21.68 -5.98 -6.99
N THR A 141 21.07 -7.09 -6.58
CA THR A 141 19.75 -7.49 -7.09
C THR A 141 18.63 -6.57 -6.59
N LEU A 142 18.66 -6.17 -5.32
CA LEU A 142 17.64 -5.29 -4.72
C LEU A 142 17.84 -3.84 -5.18
N GLY A 143 19.08 -3.43 -5.35
CA GLY A 143 19.49 -2.13 -5.87
C GLY A 143 19.17 -1.96 -7.36
N LEU A 144 19.36 -3.00 -8.19
CA LEU A 144 18.84 -2.96 -9.56
C LEU A 144 17.31 -2.81 -9.53
N LYS A 145 16.62 -3.50 -8.60
CA LYS A 145 15.17 -3.27 -8.43
C LYS A 145 14.86 -1.84 -8.03
N ALA A 146 15.59 -1.23 -7.09
CA ALA A 146 15.39 0.16 -6.70
C ALA A 146 15.56 1.10 -7.91
N ILE A 147 16.62 0.93 -8.71
CA ILE A 147 16.85 1.70 -9.95
C ILE A 147 15.69 1.51 -10.93
N SER A 148 15.26 0.27 -11.17
CA SER A 148 14.09 -0.07 -11.99
C SER A 148 12.80 0.57 -11.47
N ASP A 149 12.59 0.57 -10.15
CA ASP A 149 11.41 1.11 -9.49
C ASP A 149 11.40 2.63 -9.41
N SER A 150 12.55 3.30 -9.47
CA SER A 150 12.70 4.73 -9.72
C SER A 150 12.56 5.11 -11.21
N GLY A 151 12.50 4.12 -12.10
CA GLY A 151 12.34 4.31 -13.55
C GLY A 151 13.66 4.43 -14.33
N GLY A 152 14.78 4.07 -13.72
CA GLY A 152 16.08 3.95 -14.37
C GLY A 152 16.23 2.66 -15.18
N LEU A 153 17.37 2.54 -15.85
CA LEU A 153 17.71 1.43 -16.76
C LEU A 153 18.65 0.42 -16.08
N THR A 154 18.40 -0.87 -16.29
CA THR A 154 19.08 -1.95 -15.56
C THR A 154 19.65 -3.01 -16.50
N PHE A 155 20.90 -3.38 -16.27
CA PHE A 155 21.62 -4.39 -17.03
C PHE A 155 22.15 -5.48 -16.10
N THR A 156 22.13 -6.71 -16.59
CA THR A 156 22.90 -7.81 -15.99
C THR A 156 23.69 -8.52 -17.08
N GLN A 157 24.89 -8.97 -16.73
CA GLN A 157 25.69 -9.80 -17.61
C GLN A 157 24.96 -11.11 -17.91
N ASP A 158 24.96 -11.57 -19.17
CA ASP A 158 24.48 -12.91 -19.53
C ASP A 158 25.22 -13.95 -18.66
N PRO A 159 24.51 -14.73 -17.82
CA PRO A 159 25.10 -15.76 -16.96
C PRO A 159 25.99 -16.76 -17.70
N ASN A 160 25.76 -17.00 -19.00
CA ASN A 160 26.58 -17.89 -19.82
C ASN A 160 27.94 -17.27 -20.21
N SER A 161 28.04 -15.93 -20.19
CA SER A 161 29.27 -15.18 -20.43
C SER A 161 30.06 -14.84 -19.15
N ALA A 162 29.44 -15.06 -17.99
CA ALA A 162 30.01 -14.71 -16.68
C ALA A 162 30.91 -15.82 -16.14
N ARG A 163 32.10 -15.46 -15.63
CA ARG A 163 33.01 -16.40 -14.97
C ARG A 163 32.45 -16.92 -13.65
N TYR A 164 31.69 -16.08 -12.95
CA TYR A 164 30.87 -16.44 -11.80
C TYR A 164 29.46 -15.91 -12.06
N ASP A 165 28.52 -16.84 -12.23
CA ASP A 165 27.20 -16.56 -12.78
C ASP A 165 26.14 -16.24 -11.71
N SER A 166 26.38 -16.60 -10.44
CA SER A 166 25.36 -16.54 -9.38
C SER A 166 24.74 -15.15 -9.18
N MET A 167 25.55 -14.08 -9.19
CA MET A 167 25.08 -12.71 -9.01
C MET A 167 24.33 -12.21 -10.27
N PRO A 168 24.88 -12.30 -11.50
CA PRO A 168 24.12 -11.96 -12.71
C PRO A 168 22.85 -12.79 -12.92
N ARG A 169 22.89 -14.09 -12.59
CA ARG A 169 21.75 -15.02 -12.68
C ARG A 169 20.66 -14.66 -11.67
N SER A 170 21.01 -14.16 -10.48
CA SER A 170 20.04 -13.62 -9.52
C SER A 170 19.22 -12.52 -10.18
N ALA A 171 19.89 -11.45 -10.64
CA ALA A 171 19.25 -10.30 -11.29
C ALA A 171 18.45 -10.66 -12.57
N ALA A 172 18.93 -11.62 -13.36
CA ALA A 172 18.22 -12.09 -14.54
C ALA A 172 16.95 -12.89 -14.18
N THR A 173 17.03 -13.78 -13.18
CA THR A 173 15.92 -14.69 -12.83
C THR A 173 14.83 -13.98 -12.03
N THR A 174 15.18 -12.96 -11.24
CA THR A 174 14.21 -12.10 -10.55
C THR A 174 13.55 -11.06 -11.46
N GLY A 175 13.97 -10.96 -12.72
CA GLY A 175 13.39 -10.02 -13.70
C GLY A 175 13.65 -8.55 -13.40
N VAL A 176 14.68 -8.24 -12.60
CA VAL A 176 15.03 -6.85 -12.22
C VAL A 176 15.99 -6.17 -13.20
N ALA A 177 16.52 -6.92 -14.17
CA ALA A 177 17.34 -6.41 -15.26
C ALA A 177 16.53 -6.33 -16.55
N ASP A 178 16.47 -5.13 -17.17
CA ASP A 178 15.80 -4.90 -18.45
C ASP A 178 16.50 -5.63 -19.61
N HIS A 179 17.83 -5.73 -19.50
CA HIS A 179 18.69 -6.36 -20.50
C HIS A 179 19.63 -7.38 -19.84
N VAL A 180 19.61 -8.60 -20.37
CA VAL A 180 20.55 -9.69 -20.06
C VAL A 180 21.49 -9.83 -21.27
N LEU A 181 22.72 -9.34 -21.18
CA LEU A 181 23.60 -9.12 -22.34
C LEU A 181 25.07 -9.44 -22.03
N SER A 182 25.88 -9.73 -23.05
CA SER A 182 27.34 -9.81 -22.87
C SER A 182 27.92 -8.41 -22.56
N PRO A 183 29.09 -8.30 -21.90
CA PRO A 183 29.69 -7.00 -21.55
C PRO A 183 29.83 -6.04 -22.75
N ASP A 184 30.18 -6.56 -23.92
CA ASP A 184 30.37 -5.81 -25.16
C ASP A 184 29.04 -5.37 -25.81
N ALA A 185 27.95 -6.07 -25.51
CA ALA A 185 26.59 -5.67 -25.90
C ALA A 185 26.01 -4.63 -24.92
N ILE A 186 26.29 -4.77 -23.61
CA ILE A 186 25.94 -3.75 -22.60
C ILE A 186 26.58 -2.40 -22.96
N ALA A 187 27.87 -2.37 -23.29
CA ALA A 187 28.57 -1.14 -23.66
C ALA A 187 27.90 -0.41 -24.86
N ARG A 188 27.63 -1.14 -25.95
CA ARG A 188 26.97 -0.58 -27.14
C ARG A 188 25.54 -0.08 -26.86
N GLU A 189 24.79 -0.81 -26.04
CA GLU A 189 23.43 -0.42 -25.67
C GLU A 189 23.42 0.86 -24.79
N LEU A 190 24.37 0.98 -23.85
CA LEU A 190 24.58 2.19 -23.05
C LEU A 190 24.93 3.42 -23.89
N GLN A 191 25.77 3.27 -24.92
CA GLN A 191 26.11 4.38 -25.81
C GLN A 191 24.87 4.86 -26.57
N GLN A 192 24.06 3.95 -27.10
CA GLN A 192 22.80 4.29 -27.77
C GLN A 192 21.79 4.94 -26.82
N TYR A 193 21.69 4.45 -25.58
CA TYR A 193 20.80 5.01 -24.55
C TYR A 193 21.25 6.41 -24.10
N GLY A 194 22.54 6.64 -23.88
CA GLY A 194 23.10 7.94 -23.54
C GLY A 194 22.83 8.98 -24.63
N GLN A 195 23.08 8.62 -25.90
CA GLN A 195 22.71 9.46 -27.04
C GLN A 195 21.19 9.70 -27.13
N HIS A 196 20.35 8.70 -26.82
CA HIS A 196 18.89 8.88 -26.84
C HIS A 196 18.42 9.89 -25.76
N LEU A 197 18.89 9.76 -24.52
CA LEU A 197 18.52 10.67 -23.43
C LEU A 197 18.99 12.12 -23.67
N LEU A 198 20.20 12.31 -24.18
CA LEU A 198 20.72 13.64 -24.54
C LEU A 198 19.86 14.32 -25.60
N ASN A 199 19.29 13.56 -26.54
CA ASN A 199 18.42 14.05 -27.61
C ASN A 199 16.94 14.23 -27.21
N VAL A 200 16.51 13.78 -26.03
CA VAL A 200 15.09 13.79 -25.59
C VAL A 200 14.85 14.72 -24.39
N ASN A 201 15.90 15.20 -23.73
CA ASN A 201 15.83 16.03 -22.51
C ASN A 201 15.53 17.53 -22.76
N THR A 202 14.47 17.83 -23.50
CA THR A 202 13.73 19.10 -23.36
C THR A 202 12.50 18.87 -22.48
N ALA A 203 12.30 19.71 -21.46
CA ALA A 203 11.21 19.55 -20.49
C ALA A 203 9.81 19.56 -21.17
N GLU A 204 9.66 20.33 -22.25
CA GLU A 204 8.46 20.38 -23.08
C GLU A 204 8.16 19.01 -23.74
N THR A 205 9.19 18.31 -24.20
CA THR A 205 9.09 16.98 -24.83
C THR A 205 8.73 15.90 -23.81
N GLN A 206 9.24 15.98 -22.57
CA GLN A 206 8.86 15.04 -21.51
C GLN A 206 7.39 15.20 -21.10
N SER A 207 6.87 16.42 -21.01
CA SER A 207 5.43 16.66 -20.74
C SER A 207 4.58 16.05 -21.85
N GLN A 208 4.86 16.42 -23.11
CA GLN A 208 4.11 15.91 -24.27
C GLN A 208 4.09 14.38 -24.34
N ILE A 209 5.19 13.69 -24.01
CA ILE A 209 5.23 12.23 -23.96
C ILE A 209 4.38 11.68 -22.80
N GLN A 210 4.38 12.31 -21.62
CA GLN A 210 3.52 11.87 -20.51
C GLN A 210 2.04 12.05 -20.83
N ASP A 211 1.66 13.16 -21.48
CA ASP A 211 0.29 13.45 -21.89
C ASP A 211 -0.17 12.44 -22.96
N GLN A 212 0.63 12.18 -24.00
CA GLN A 212 0.35 11.14 -25.00
C GLN A 212 0.21 9.74 -24.39
N ILE A 213 1.02 9.40 -23.38
CA ILE A 213 0.91 8.11 -22.68
C ILE A 213 -0.38 8.06 -21.84
N ALA A 214 -0.77 9.16 -21.19
CA ALA A 214 -2.01 9.23 -20.44
C ALA A 214 -3.24 9.02 -21.33
N GLU A 215 -3.26 9.63 -22.53
CA GLU A 215 -4.28 9.41 -23.55
C GLU A 215 -4.27 7.97 -24.13
N ALA A 216 -3.09 7.34 -24.20
CA ALA A 216 -2.92 5.97 -24.70
C ALA A 216 -3.32 4.87 -23.71
N ILE A 217 -3.30 5.14 -22.40
CA ILE A 217 -3.58 4.15 -21.34
C ILE A 217 -4.88 3.36 -21.54
N PRO A 218 -6.04 3.96 -21.89
CA PRO A 218 -7.27 3.20 -22.13
C PRO A 218 -7.13 2.14 -23.23
N GLN A 219 -6.37 2.41 -24.30
CA GLN A 219 -6.14 1.45 -25.38
C GLN A 219 -5.13 0.37 -24.97
N ILE A 220 -4.03 0.76 -24.31
CA ILE A 220 -3.00 -0.17 -23.81
C ILE A 220 -3.60 -1.14 -22.78
N THR A 221 -4.42 -0.64 -21.85
CA THR A 221 -5.10 -1.47 -20.84
C THR A 221 -6.18 -2.37 -21.43
N ALA A 222 -6.86 -1.96 -22.52
CA ALA A 222 -7.78 -2.83 -23.26
C ALA A 222 -7.05 -3.97 -24.00
N ILE A 223 -5.87 -3.70 -24.59
CA ILE A 223 -5.01 -4.74 -25.19
C ILE A 223 -4.55 -5.73 -24.13
N LEU A 224 -4.05 -5.25 -22.98
CA LEU A 224 -3.66 -6.08 -21.85
C LEU A 224 -4.83 -6.93 -21.33
N LEU A 225 -6.01 -6.35 -21.12
CA LEU A 225 -7.20 -7.08 -20.66
C LEU A 225 -7.59 -8.20 -21.64
N LYS A 226 -7.58 -7.92 -22.95
CA LYS A 226 -7.93 -8.90 -24.00
C LYS A 226 -6.94 -10.06 -24.10
N LYS A 227 -5.66 -9.85 -23.77
CA LYS A 227 -4.57 -10.83 -23.98
C LYS A 227 -4.07 -11.51 -22.70
N SER A 228 -4.23 -10.88 -21.54
CA SER A 228 -3.83 -11.41 -20.23
C SER A 228 -5.01 -11.70 -19.29
N GLY A 229 -6.21 -11.20 -19.58
CA GLY A 229 -7.37 -11.31 -18.68
C GLY A 229 -7.36 -10.35 -17.48
N HIS A 230 -6.26 -9.63 -17.23
CA HIS A 230 -6.14 -8.74 -16.09
C HIS A 230 -6.56 -7.30 -16.42
N ASN A 231 -7.43 -6.72 -15.59
CA ASN A 231 -7.93 -5.36 -15.77
C ASN A 231 -7.06 -4.32 -15.04
N PHE A 232 -6.34 -3.50 -15.81
CA PHE A 232 -5.52 -2.39 -15.31
C PHE A 232 -6.20 -1.02 -15.43
N GLN A 233 -7.43 -0.91 -15.95
CA GLN A 233 -8.11 0.38 -16.18
C GLN A 233 -8.32 1.23 -14.91
N HIS A 234 -8.33 0.60 -13.73
CA HIS A 234 -8.52 1.27 -12.45
C HIS A 234 -7.24 1.37 -11.61
N TYR A 235 -6.06 1.13 -12.20
CA TYR A 235 -4.77 1.43 -11.57
C TYR A 235 -4.46 2.93 -11.68
N LYS A 236 -3.56 3.43 -10.82
CA LYS A 236 -3.18 4.85 -10.85
C LYS A 236 -2.48 5.20 -12.18
N ILE A 237 -3.03 6.20 -12.89
CA ILE A 237 -2.49 6.72 -14.15
C ILE A 237 -1.00 7.06 -14.03
N SER A 238 -0.59 7.75 -12.95
CA SER A 238 0.82 8.09 -12.71
C SER A 238 1.75 6.87 -12.63
N THR A 239 1.28 5.76 -12.07
CA THR A 239 2.02 4.48 -12.02
C THR A 239 2.08 3.86 -13.42
N LEU A 240 0.93 3.72 -14.09
CA LEU A 240 0.85 3.15 -15.45
C LEU A 240 1.72 3.95 -16.43
N SER A 241 1.58 5.28 -16.46
CA SER A 241 2.33 6.15 -17.38
C SER A 241 3.83 6.04 -17.18
N ARG A 242 4.30 5.93 -15.93
CA ARG A 242 5.73 5.77 -15.63
C ARG A 242 6.28 4.43 -16.10
N ARG A 243 5.51 3.34 -15.92
CA ARG A 243 5.87 1.99 -16.36
C ARG A 243 5.83 1.83 -17.88
N ILE A 244 4.80 2.38 -18.54
CA ILE A 244 4.69 2.45 -20.00
C ILE A 244 5.83 3.29 -20.59
N GLN A 245 6.12 4.47 -20.01
CA GLN A 245 7.25 5.31 -20.44
C GLN A 245 8.58 4.57 -20.36
N ARG A 246 8.78 3.74 -19.33
CA ARG A 246 9.99 2.91 -19.18
C ARG A 246 10.09 1.82 -20.26
N ARG A 247 9.00 1.10 -20.57
CA ARG A 247 8.98 0.16 -21.72
C ARG A 247 9.27 0.86 -23.04
N MET A 248 8.66 2.03 -23.27
CA MET A 248 8.93 2.86 -24.44
C MET A 248 10.40 3.27 -24.54
N GLN A 249 11.04 3.66 -23.43
CA GLN A 249 12.47 3.98 -23.40
C GLN A 249 13.36 2.77 -23.72
N ILE A 250 13.07 1.61 -23.13
CA ILE A 250 13.78 0.34 -23.40
C ILE A 250 13.68 -0.05 -24.89
N LEU A 251 12.50 0.10 -25.48
CA LEU A 251 12.26 -0.14 -26.92
C LEU A 251 12.68 1.03 -27.81
N LYS A 252 13.24 2.12 -27.25
CA LYS A 252 13.62 3.37 -27.94
C LYS A 252 12.46 4.02 -28.72
N CYS A 253 11.22 3.72 -28.34
CA CYS A 253 9.99 4.23 -28.94
C CYS A 253 9.68 5.65 -28.41
N ARG A 254 9.48 6.61 -29.32
CA ARG A 254 9.30 8.03 -28.99
C ARG A 254 7.85 8.51 -28.92
N GLU A 255 6.89 7.70 -29.38
CA GLU A 255 5.48 8.07 -29.54
C GLU A 255 4.58 6.98 -28.96
N ALA A 256 3.60 7.36 -28.14
CA ALA A 256 2.71 6.38 -27.51
C ALA A 256 1.90 5.55 -28.53
N LYS A 257 1.54 6.16 -29.67
CA LYS A 257 0.84 5.49 -30.77
C LYS A 257 1.65 4.33 -31.36
N ARG A 258 2.93 4.57 -31.70
CA ARG A 258 3.83 3.51 -32.21
C ARG A 258 4.03 2.37 -31.22
N TYR A 259 3.97 2.67 -29.92
CA TYR A 259 4.02 1.64 -28.89
C TYR A 259 2.72 0.81 -28.80
N ILE A 260 1.56 1.42 -29.03
CA ILE A 260 0.28 0.68 -29.20
C ILE A 260 0.36 -0.26 -30.40
N ASP A 261 0.83 0.23 -31.55
CA ASP A 261 0.97 -0.57 -32.77
C ASP A 261 1.92 -1.78 -32.51
N TYR A 262 3.08 -1.53 -31.90
CA TYR A 262 4.05 -2.58 -31.53
C TYR A 262 3.50 -3.61 -30.55
N LEU A 263 2.69 -3.19 -29.56
CA LEU A 263 1.99 -4.07 -28.61
C LEU A 263 0.95 -4.96 -29.28
N GLN A 264 0.32 -4.53 -30.39
CA GLN A 264 -0.64 -5.37 -31.11
C GLN A 264 0.07 -6.47 -31.93
N GLU A 265 1.28 -6.20 -32.41
CA GLU A 265 2.07 -7.12 -33.22
C GLU A 265 2.93 -8.10 -32.40
N ASN A 266 3.37 -7.73 -31.19
CA ASN A 266 4.36 -8.50 -30.41
C ASN A 266 3.80 -8.99 -29.06
N GLU A 267 3.37 -10.26 -29.00
CA GLU A 267 2.85 -10.87 -27.75
C GLU A 267 3.89 -10.93 -26.62
N GLU A 268 5.18 -11.04 -26.94
CA GLU A 268 6.26 -11.00 -25.94
C GLU A 268 6.32 -9.66 -25.20
N GLU A 269 6.03 -8.55 -25.88
CA GLU A 269 5.99 -7.22 -25.26
C GLU A 269 4.73 -7.02 -24.43
N ILE A 270 3.58 -7.59 -24.81
CA ILE A 270 2.39 -7.62 -23.95
C ILE A 270 2.75 -8.29 -22.61
N GLN A 271 3.47 -9.41 -22.67
CA GLN A 271 3.94 -10.12 -21.48
C GLN A 271 5.04 -9.34 -20.72
N ALA A 272 5.89 -8.58 -21.41
CA ALA A 272 6.91 -7.74 -20.78
C ALA A 272 6.31 -6.52 -20.08
N LEU A 273 5.37 -5.82 -20.72
CA LEU A 273 4.58 -4.76 -20.11
C LEU A 273 3.76 -5.28 -18.93
N PHE A 274 3.11 -6.44 -19.04
CA PHE A 274 2.40 -7.06 -17.92
C PHE A 274 3.34 -7.23 -16.71
N ARG A 275 4.54 -7.80 -16.90
CA ARG A 275 5.55 -7.91 -15.83
C ARG A 275 6.00 -6.56 -15.29
N GLU A 276 6.20 -5.56 -16.14
CA GLU A 276 6.60 -4.20 -15.72
C GLU A 276 5.51 -3.53 -14.85
N LEU A 277 4.22 -3.83 -15.11
CA LEU A 277 3.11 -3.35 -14.29
C LEU A 277 3.00 -4.08 -12.94
N LEU A 278 3.52 -5.30 -12.82
CA LEU A 278 3.52 -6.09 -11.58
C LEU A 278 4.82 -5.91 -10.79
N ILE A 279 4.76 -5.13 -9.71
CA ILE A 279 5.91 -4.88 -8.84
C ILE A 279 6.00 -6.02 -7.80
N GLY A 280 6.41 -7.20 -8.26
CA GLY A 280 6.48 -8.45 -7.49
C GLY A 280 7.69 -8.59 -6.57
N VAL A 281 8.22 -7.49 -5.99
CA VAL A 281 9.37 -7.56 -5.09
C VAL A 281 8.97 -7.44 -3.62
N THR A 282 9.32 -8.51 -2.92
CA THR A 282 9.16 -8.72 -1.49
C THR A 282 10.36 -9.51 -0.96
N GLU A 283 10.66 -9.34 0.31
CA GLU A 283 11.77 -9.92 1.05
C GLU A 283 11.25 -10.57 2.33
N PHE A 284 12.04 -11.42 2.96
CA PHE A 284 11.70 -11.96 4.27
C PHE A 284 11.73 -10.84 5.31
N PHE A 285 10.77 -10.82 6.23
CA PHE A 285 10.67 -9.82 7.30
C PHE A 285 10.66 -8.34 6.84
N ARG A 286 10.16 -8.05 5.63
CA ARG A 286 10.05 -6.68 5.08
C ARG A 286 9.44 -5.68 6.08
N ASP A 287 10.17 -4.61 6.37
CA ASP A 287 9.92 -3.72 7.52
C ASP A 287 9.96 -4.49 8.87
N PRO A 288 11.13 -4.92 9.37
CA PRO A 288 11.21 -5.83 10.53
C PRO A 288 10.45 -5.36 11.76
N GLN A 289 10.49 -4.05 12.06
CA GLN A 289 9.76 -3.44 13.18
C GLN A 289 8.24 -3.67 13.12
N ALA A 290 7.65 -3.78 11.92
CA ALA A 290 6.23 -4.02 11.73
C ALA A 290 5.87 -5.49 12.02
N PHE A 291 6.71 -6.43 11.58
CA PHE A 291 6.56 -7.85 11.92
C PHE A 291 6.81 -8.13 13.40
N ASP A 292 7.78 -7.46 14.01
CA ASP A 292 8.01 -7.51 15.47
C ASP A 292 6.79 -7.03 16.26
N GLN A 293 6.13 -5.95 15.80
CA GLN A 293 4.91 -5.45 16.43
C GLN A 293 3.73 -6.43 16.25
N LEU A 294 3.55 -6.97 15.05
CA LEU A 294 2.54 -8.00 14.76
C LEU A 294 2.75 -9.24 15.65
N ALA A 295 3.99 -9.69 15.80
CA ALA A 295 4.36 -10.86 16.59
C ALA A 295 4.18 -10.68 18.10
N ARG A 296 4.26 -9.44 18.62
CA ARG A 296 3.96 -9.13 20.03
C ARG A 296 2.46 -8.97 20.30
N ASP A 297 1.78 -8.17 19.48
CA ASP A 297 0.45 -7.63 19.84
C ASP A 297 -0.72 -8.37 19.20
N VAL A 298 -0.49 -9.06 18.07
CA VAL A 298 -1.54 -9.69 17.26
C VAL A 298 -1.42 -11.20 17.25
N LEU A 299 -0.26 -11.75 16.84
CA LEU A 299 -0.13 -13.20 16.62
C LEU A 299 -0.50 -14.03 17.86
N PRO A 300 -0.04 -13.73 19.10
CA PRO A 300 -0.43 -14.50 20.29
C PRO A 300 -1.95 -14.56 20.48
N ARG A 301 -2.65 -13.44 20.25
CA ARG A 301 -4.12 -13.34 20.36
C ARG A 301 -4.88 -14.12 19.30
N LEU A 302 -4.25 -14.49 18.18
CA LEU A 302 -4.88 -15.38 17.19
C LEU A 302 -5.01 -16.81 17.74
N PHE A 303 -4.08 -17.24 18.59
CA PHE A 303 -4.02 -18.59 19.16
C PHE A 303 -4.62 -18.70 20.57
N GLU A 304 -4.94 -17.57 21.23
CA GLU A 304 -5.60 -17.55 22.54
C GLU A 304 -6.94 -18.30 22.52
N ASN A 305 -7.19 -19.10 23.56
CA ASN A 305 -8.42 -19.87 23.79
C ASN A 305 -8.84 -20.85 22.67
N ARG A 306 -7.91 -21.27 21.79
CA ARG A 306 -8.19 -22.28 20.75
C ARG A 306 -7.80 -23.70 21.20
N SER A 307 -8.54 -24.67 20.70
CA SER A 307 -8.29 -26.11 20.82
C SER A 307 -7.53 -26.67 19.62
N PRO A 308 -6.95 -27.89 19.69
CA PRO A 308 -6.32 -28.55 18.54
C PRO A 308 -7.25 -28.79 17.34
N ASP A 309 -8.57 -28.79 17.56
CA ASP A 309 -9.58 -28.98 16.52
C ASP A 309 -9.94 -27.67 15.80
N ASP A 310 -9.54 -26.52 16.36
CA ASP A 310 -9.69 -25.21 15.72
C ASP A 310 -8.59 -24.97 14.67
N CYS A 311 -8.89 -24.11 13.70
CA CYS A 311 -7.95 -23.71 12.65
C CYS A 311 -7.79 -22.18 12.64
N VAL A 312 -6.54 -21.70 12.72
CA VAL A 312 -6.18 -20.29 12.49
C VAL A 312 -5.95 -20.09 10.99
N ARG A 313 -6.66 -19.12 10.41
CA ARG A 313 -6.68 -18.89 8.95
C ARG A 313 -6.14 -17.52 8.59
N ILE A 314 -5.01 -17.48 7.90
CA ILE A 314 -4.34 -16.25 7.49
C ILE A 314 -4.39 -16.11 5.97
N TRP A 315 -4.66 -14.92 5.44
CA TRP A 315 -4.56 -14.64 3.99
C TRP A 315 -3.51 -13.58 3.71
N VAL A 316 -2.54 -13.91 2.84
CA VAL A 316 -1.52 -13.00 2.31
C VAL A 316 -1.91 -12.68 0.87
N ALA A 317 -2.44 -11.47 0.67
CA ALA A 317 -2.97 -10.97 -0.58
C ALA A 317 -1.91 -10.10 -1.29
N GLY A 318 -1.44 -10.54 -2.47
CA GLY A 318 -0.27 -9.96 -3.14
C GLY A 318 1.04 -10.55 -2.63
N CYS A 319 1.09 -11.87 -2.43
CA CYS A 319 2.21 -12.54 -1.77
C CYS A 319 3.52 -12.59 -2.61
N ALA A 320 3.47 -12.21 -3.89
CA ALA A 320 4.56 -12.26 -4.85
C ALA A 320 5.35 -13.59 -4.79
N ASN A 321 6.64 -13.55 -4.46
CA ASN A 321 7.52 -14.73 -4.42
C ASN A 321 7.32 -15.61 -3.16
N GLY A 322 6.35 -15.31 -2.30
CA GLY A 322 6.02 -16.05 -1.07
C GLY A 322 6.80 -15.68 0.19
N SER A 323 7.79 -14.76 0.14
CA SER A 323 8.62 -14.43 1.31
C SER A 323 7.80 -13.91 2.50
N GLU A 324 6.75 -13.11 2.26
CA GLU A 324 5.85 -12.64 3.33
C GLU A 324 5.01 -13.78 3.93
N ALA A 325 4.51 -14.70 3.09
CA ALA A 325 3.73 -15.85 3.56
C ALA A 325 4.57 -16.80 4.42
N TYR A 326 5.83 -17.03 4.04
CA TYR A 326 6.77 -17.79 4.86
C TYR A 326 7.24 -17.03 6.11
N THR A 327 7.36 -15.71 6.04
CA THR A 327 7.61 -14.86 7.22
C THR A 327 6.51 -15.04 8.27
N LEU A 328 5.24 -14.97 7.86
CA LEU A 328 4.10 -15.21 8.74
C LEU A 328 4.01 -16.65 9.24
N ALA A 329 4.32 -17.65 8.41
CA ALA A 329 4.38 -19.05 8.82
C ALA A 329 5.42 -19.29 9.94
N ILE A 330 6.64 -18.73 9.77
CA ILE A 330 7.72 -18.81 10.76
C ILE A 330 7.31 -18.18 12.08
N LEU A 331 6.78 -16.95 12.06
CA LEU A 331 6.34 -16.24 13.26
C LEU A 331 5.19 -16.96 13.98
N CYS A 332 4.25 -17.56 13.24
CA CYS A 332 3.18 -18.34 13.84
C CYS A 332 3.69 -19.63 14.47
N CYS A 333 4.65 -20.32 13.85
CA CYS A 333 5.29 -21.49 14.46
C CYS A 333 6.01 -21.14 15.78
N GLU A 334 6.74 -20.02 15.80
CA GLU A 334 7.40 -19.51 17.02
C GLU A 334 6.39 -19.23 18.16
N VAL A 335 5.17 -18.77 17.84
CA VAL A 335 4.09 -18.64 18.83
C VAL A 335 3.52 -20.01 19.23
N MET A 336 3.31 -20.92 18.29
CA MET A 336 2.75 -22.26 18.52
C MET A 336 3.66 -23.15 19.39
N ASP A 337 4.98 -22.99 19.32
CA ASP A 337 5.95 -23.71 20.17
C ASP A 337 5.73 -23.49 21.68
N HIS A 338 5.17 -22.34 22.05
CA HIS A 338 4.89 -21.99 23.43
C HIS A 338 3.54 -22.54 23.93
N LEU A 339 2.76 -23.19 23.06
CA LEU A 339 1.46 -23.78 23.39
C LEU A 339 1.59 -25.29 23.61
N LYS A 340 0.94 -25.81 24.66
CA LYS A 340 0.94 -27.26 24.96
C LYS A 340 0.19 -28.10 23.92
N SER A 341 -0.81 -27.48 23.29
CA SER A 341 -1.76 -28.12 22.38
C SER A 341 -2.18 -27.09 21.33
N PRO A 342 -1.32 -26.76 20.35
CA PRO A 342 -1.59 -25.70 19.38
C PRO A 342 -2.75 -26.08 18.43
N PRO A 343 -3.57 -25.12 17.97
CA PRO A 343 -4.56 -25.32 16.92
C PRO A 343 -3.87 -25.55 15.56
N GLN A 344 -4.64 -25.97 14.56
CA GLN A 344 -4.18 -26.02 13.18
C GLN A 344 -3.92 -24.60 12.63
N LEU A 345 -3.01 -24.47 11.67
CA LEU A 345 -2.71 -23.22 10.99
C LEU A 345 -2.75 -23.43 9.47
N GLN A 346 -3.49 -22.58 8.77
CA GLN A 346 -3.49 -22.52 7.31
C GLN A 346 -3.30 -21.08 6.83
N ILE A 347 -2.24 -20.87 6.03
CA ILE A 347 -1.96 -19.62 5.35
C ILE A 347 -2.33 -19.78 3.87
N PHE A 348 -3.21 -18.91 3.38
CA PHE A 348 -3.53 -18.74 1.97
C PHE A 348 -2.62 -17.65 1.41
N ALA A 349 -1.79 -17.97 0.43
CA ALA A 349 -0.87 -17.02 -0.20
C ALA A 349 -1.27 -16.83 -1.67
N THR A 350 -1.67 -15.63 -2.04
CA THR A 350 -2.25 -15.41 -3.37
C THR A 350 -1.66 -14.22 -4.11
N ASP A 351 -1.56 -14.36 -5.43
CA ASP A 351 -1.08 -13.33 -6.34
C ASP A 351 -1.70 -13.51 -7.74
N ILE A 352 -1.52 -12.54 -8.62
CA ILE A 352 -1.84 -12.63 -10.05
C ILE A 352 -0.63 -13.04 -10.89
N ASP A 353 0.61 -12.89 -10.39
CA ASP A 353 1.80 -13.41 -11.07
C ASP A 353 2.03 -14.90 -10.74
N GLU A 354 1.65 -15.78 -11.67
CA GLU A 354 1.93 -17.21 -11.55
C GLU A 354 3.43 -17.53 -11.43
N ARG A 355 4.32 -16.74 -12.02
CA ARG A 355 5.78 -16.98 -11.96
C ARG A 355 6.31 -16.74 -10.56
N ALA A 356 5.86 -15.68 -9.91
CA ALA A 356 6.18 -15.40 -8.51
C ALA A 356 5.62 -16.51 -7.59
N LEU A 357 4.37 -16.95 -7.83
CA LEU A 357 3.78 -18.10 -7.11
C LEU A 357 4.56 -19.41 -7.33
N GLN A 358 5.16 -19.65 -8.49
CA GLN A 358 6.02 -20.82 -8.72
C GLN A 358 7.30 -20.78 -7.87
N VAL A 359 7.90 -19.60 -7.66
CA VAL A 359 9.03 -19.44 -6.71
C VAL A 359 8.58 -19.74 -5.28
N GLY A 360 7.44 -19.19 -4.86
CA GLY A 360 6.84 -19.47 -3.55
C GLY A 360 6.58 -20.96 -3.33
N ARG A 361 5.89 -21.62 -4.28
CA ARG A 361 5.61 -23.08 -4.26
C ARG A 361 6.87 -23.94 -4.19
N ALA A 362 7.94 -23.54 -4.89
CA ALA A 362 9.23 -24.23 -4.81
C ALA A 362 9.87 -24.05 -3.44
N GLY A 363 9.72 -22.87 -2.81
CA GLY A 363 10.32 -22.54 -1.52
C GLY A 363 11.85 -22.47 -1.58
N ILE A 364 12.42 -22.18 -2.75
CA ILE A 364 13.87 -22.17 -2.99
C ILE A 364 14.34 -20.73 -3.21
N TYR A 365 15.18 -20.24 -2.29
CA TYR A 365 15.67 -18.86 -2.25
C TYR A 365 17.21 -18.83 -2.34
N PRO A 366 17.81 -17.73 -2.81
CA PRO A 366 19.26 -17.58 -2.87
C PRO A 366 19.88 -17.37 -1.46
N VAL A 367 21.21 -17.41 -1.37
CA VAL A 367 21.93 -17.22 -0.10
C VAL A 367 21.64 -15.87 0.57
N GLY A 368 21.37 -14.81 -0.19
CA GLY A 368 21.14 -13.45 0.32
C GLY A 368 19.94 -13.27 1.27
N ILE A 369 19.11 -14.31 1.49
CA ILE A 369 18.16 -14.27 2.61
C ILE A 369 18.88 -14.24 3.98
N GLU A 370 20.18 -14.55 4.03
CA GLU A 370 21.06 -14.38 5.20
C GLU A 370 21.09 -12.96 5.76
N ASP A 371 20.81 -11.94 4.94
CA ASP A 371 20.79 -10.54 5.37
C ASP A 371 19.48 -10.12 6.05
N HIS A 372 18.39 -10.89 5.85
CA HIS A 372 17.03 -10.55 6.33
C HIS A 372 16.44 -11.59 7.31
N VAL A 373 17.04 -12.77 7.42
CA VAL A 373 16.57 -13.88 8.28
C VAL A 373 17.65 -14.21 9.29
N SER A 374 17.30 -14.24 10.59
CA SER A 374 18.28 -14.49 11.65
C SER A 374 18.94 -15.87 11.53
N PRO A 375 20.19 -16.05 12.01
CA PRO A 375 20.90 -17.32 11.95
C PRO A 375 20.14 -18.48 12.62
N GLU A 376 19.39 -18.20 13.69
CA GLU A 376 18.55 -19.17 14.41
C GLU A 376 17.39 -19.64 13.54
N ARG A 377 16.68 -18.69 12.91
CA ARG A 377 15.57 -18.96 11.98
C ARG A 377 16.05 -19.73 10.75
N LEU A 378 17.19 -19.36 10.17
CA LEU A 378 17.80 -20.09 9.04
C LEU A 378 18.16 -21.53 9.41
N LYS A 379 18.79 -21.73 10.57
CA LYS A 379 19.18 -23.06 11.06
C LYS A 379 17.98 -23.96 11.33
N ARG A 380 16.85 -23.40 11.74
CA ARG A 380 15.63 -24.14 12.10
C ARG A 380 14.71 -24.38 10.91
N PHE A 381 14.37 -23.33 10.18
CA PHE A 381 13.27 -23.35 9.21
C PHE A 381 13.70 -23.52 7.75
N PHE A 382 15.01 -23.56 7.47
CA PHE A 382 15.56 -23.72 6.12
C PHE A 382 16.64 -24.82 6.05
N ILE A 383 16.78 -25.43 4.88
CA ILE A 383 17.81 -26.41 4.55
C ILE A 383 18.76 -25.77 3.55
N ARG A 384 20.03 -25.57 3.93
CA ARG A 384 21.07 -25.05 3.03
C ARG A 384 21.49 -26.12 2.02
N ARG A 385 21.31 -25.86 0.73
CA ARG A 385 21.74 -26.72 -0.39
C ARG A 385 22.69 -25.95 -1.30
N GLY A 386 23.98 -25.96 -0.94
CA GLY A 386 25.03 -25.23 -1.67
C GLY A 386 24.83 -23.72 -1.61
N LYS A 387 24.53 -23.10 -2.76
CA LYS A 387 24.26 -21.65 -2.90
C LYS A 387 22.75 -21.30 -2.83
N ARG A 388 21.93 -22.14 -2.19
CA ARG A 388 20.48 -21.90 -2.04
C ARG A 388 20.00 -22.35 -0.66
N TYR A 389 18.93 -21.72 -0.19
CA TYR A 389 18.13 -22.20 0.94
C TYR A 389 16.81 -22.74 0.42
N GLU A 390 16.38 -23.87 0.98
CA GLU A 390 15.07 -24.46 0.73
C GLU A 390 14.27 -24.40 2.03
N VAL A 391 13.08 -23.80 2.00
CA VAL A 391 12.17 -23.76 3.15
C VAL A 391 11.81 -25.19 3.57
N THR A 392 11.88 -25.47 4.87
CA THR A 392 11.55 -26.78 5.44
C THR A 392 10.13 -27.23 5.08
N ARG A 393 9.94 -28.55 4.95
CA ARG A 393 8.65 -29.14 4.59
C ARG A 393 7.52 -28.73 5.56
N GLU A 394 7.82 -28.71 6.86
CA GLU A 394 6.93 -28.26 7.94
C GLU A 394 6.33 -26.87 7.63
N ILE A 395 7.18 -25.88 7.35
CA ILE A 395 6.74 -24.53 7.01
C ILE A 395 6.03 -24.47 5.64
N ARG A 396 6.43 -25.30 4.67
CA ARG A 396 5.80 -25.35 3.34
C ARG A 396 4.39 -25.93 3.35
N GLU A 397 4.09 -26.89 4.21
CA GLU A 397 2.76 -27.50 4.31
C GLU A 397 1.70 -26.55 4.92
N LEU A 398 2.14 -25.50 5.65
CA LEU A 398 1.27 -24.46 6.19
C LEU A 398 0.79 -23.44 5.14
N VAL A 399 1.44 -23.35 3.97
CA VAL A 399 1.23 -22.27 2.98
C VAL A 399 0.66 -22.80 1.66
N LEU A 400 -0.60 -22.44 1.38
CA LEU A 400 -1.30 -22.79 0.14
C LEU A 400 -1.22 -21.64 -0.88
N PHE A 401 -0.50 -21.88 -1.98
CA PHE A 401 -0.31 -20.89 -3.06
C PHE A 401 -1.32 -21.03 -4.21
N SER A 402 -2.20 -20.04 -4.40
CA SER A 402 -3.19 -19.99 -5.49
C SER A 402 -3.17 -18.69 -6.26
N ILE A 403 -3.43 -18.75 -7.58
CA ILE A 403 -3.68 -17.55 -8.39
C ILE A 403 -5.01 -16.95 -7.90
N HIS A 404 -5.04 -15.65 -7.62
CA HIS A 404 -6.25 -14.93 -7.21
C HIS A 404 -6.16 -13.45 -7.60
N ASN A 405 -7.20 -12.95 -8.24
CA ASN A 405 -7.36 -11.53 -8.55
C ASN A 405 -8.38 -10.90 -7.59
N LEU A 406 -7.87 -10.15 -6.61
CA LEU A 406 -8.63 -9.38 -5.60
C LEU A 406 -9.80 -8.53 -6.14
N ILE A 407 -9.78 -8.14 -7.42
CA ILE A 407 -10.78 -7.26 -8.02
C ILE A 407 -12.01 -8.05 -8.52
N SER A 408 -11.79 -9.25 -9.07
CA SER A 408 -12.78 -10.09 -9.75
C SER A 408 -13.18 -11.34 -8.96
N ASP A 409 -12.27 -11.90 -8.19
CA ASP A 409 -12.39 -13.23 -7.62
C ASP A 409 -12.98 -13.13 -6.20
N PRO A 410 -13.84 -14.09 -5.78
CA PRO A 410 -14.44 -14.07 -4.45
C PRO A 410 -13.37 -14.20 -3.36
N PRO A 411 -13.49 -13.49 -2.22
CA PRO A 411 -12.55 -13.61 -1.12
C PRO A 411 -12.70 -14.95 -0.40
N PHE A 412 -11.62 -15.37 0.27
CA PHE A 412 -11.74 -16.39 1.33
C PHE A 412 -12.55 -15.82 2.50
N SER A 413 -13.32 -16.66 3.18
CA SER A 413 -14.15 -16.27 4.33
C SER A 413 -13.62 -16.88 5.64
N ARG A 414 -14.04 -16.26 6.77
CA ARG A 414 -13.67 -16.67 8.14
C ARG A 414 -12.14 -16.67 8.35
N LEU A 415 -11.50 -15.56 7.99
CA LEU A 415 -10.07 -15.33 8.21
C LEU A 415 -9.82 -14.66 9.56
N ASP A 416 -8.72 -15.01 10.22
CA ASP A 416 -8.28 -14.42 11.49
C ASP A 416 -7.32 -13.25 11.28
N LEU A 417 -6.53 -13.29 10.20
CA LEU A 417 -5.61 -12.23 9.78
C LEU A 417 -5.61 -12.10 8.25
N ILE A 418 -5.67 -10.87 7.74
CA ILE A 418 -5.35 -10.53 6.35
C ILE A 418 -4.09 -9.67 6.35
N SER A 419 -3.07 -10.08 5.60
CA SER A 419 -1.93 -9.25 5.22
C SER A 419 -2.09 -8.83 3.76
N CYS A 420 -2.12 -7.52 3.51
CA CYS A 420 -2.25 -6.95 2.17
C CYS A 420 -1.35 -5.71 2.09
N ARG A 421 -0.04 -5.95 1.96
CA ARG A 421 1.00 -4.93 2.11
C ARG A 421 1.59 -4.51 0.77
N ASN A 422 1.79 -3.20 0.59
CA ASN A 422 2.45 -2.61 -0.58
C ASN A 422 1.76 -2.91 -1.93
N LEU A 423 0.47 -3.24 -1.92
CA LEU A 423 -0.33 -3.57 -3.10
C LEU A 423 -1.39 -2.50 -3.42
N LEU A 424 -2.09 -2.00 -2.40
CA LEU A 424 -3.12 -0.98 -2.53
C LEU A 424 -2.54 0.33 -3.08
N ILE A 425 -1.25 0.60 -2.86
CA ILE A 425 -0.54 1.76 -3.43
C ILE A 425 -0.63 1.89 -4.95
N TYR A 426 -0.83 0.80 -5.69
CA TYR A 426 -0.95 0.81 -7.16
C TYR A 426 -2.37 1.05 -7.67
N LEU A 427 -3.37 0.76 -6.83
CA LEU A 427 -4.79 0.79 -7.17
C LEU A 427 -5.35 2.21 -7.05
N GLY A 428 -6.30 2.56 -7.92
CA GLY A 428 -7.03 3.82 -7.85
C GLY A 428 -7.99 3.89 -6.65
N PRO A 429 -8.39 5.10 -6.20
CA PRO A 429 -9.20 5.26 -4.98
C PRO A 429 -10.52 4.47 -4.97
N HIS A 430 -11.15 4.27 -6.14
CA HIS A 430 -12.38 3.48 -6.26
C HIS A 430 -12.16 2.00 -5.90
N LEU A 431 -11.06 1.38 -6.34
CA LEU A 431 -10.73 0.01 -5.97
C LEU A 431 -10.36 -0.11 -4.49
N GLN A 432 -9.63 0.85 -3.93
CA GLN A 432 -9.34 0.88 -2.50
C GLN A 432 -10.65 0.92 -1.67
N LYS A 433 -11.59 1.78 -2.05
CA LYS A 433 -12.94 1.84 -1.44
C LYS A 433 -13.76 0.54 -1.58
N LYS A 434 -13.51 -0.27 -2.62
CA LYS A 434 -14.15 -1.59 -2.82
C LYS A 434 -13.49 -2.69 -1.97
N LEU A 435 -12.16 -2.69 -1.87
CA LEU A 435 -11.40 -3.76 -1.21
C LEU A 435 -11.49 -3.75 0.31
N ILE A 436 -11.54 -2.56 0.94
CA ILE A 436 -11.61 -2.48 2.41
C ILE A 436 -12.89 -3.12 2.99
N PRO A 437 -14.11 -2.87 2.46
CA PRO A 437 -15.31 -3.62 2.84
C PRO A 437 -15.24 -5.12 2.57
N LEU A 438 -14.57 -5.53 1.48
CA LEU A 438 -14.36 -6.94 1.14
C LEU A 438 -13.44 -7.64 2.17
N PHE A 439 -12.38 -6.99 2.63
CA PHE A 439 -11.55 -7.49 3.74
C PHE A 439 -12.34 -7.55 5.06
N HIS A 440 -13.20 -6.57 5.34
CA HIS A 440 -14.09 -6.60 6.51
C HIS A 440 -15.10 -7.76 6.47
N TYR A 441 -15.59 -8.15 5.29
CA TYR A 441 -16.43 -9.34 5.10
C TYR A 441 -15.67 -10.66 5.23
N ALA A 442 -14.44 -10.71 4.69
CA ALA A 442 -13.58 -11.88 4.72
C ALA A 442 -13.10 -12.26 6.14
N LEU A 443 -12.85 -11.25 6.98
CA LEU A 443 -12.41 -11.43 8.37
C LEU A 443 -13.54 -11.90 9.30
N HIS A 444 -13.21 -12.83 10.19
CA HIS A 444 -14.00 -13.21 11.35
C HIS A 444 -14.15 -11.99 12.30
N PRO A 445 -15.24 -11.89 13.10
CA PRO A 445 -15.29 -10.99 14.26
C PRO A 445 -13.99 -10.98 15.06
N SER A 446 -13.50 -9.78 15.39
CA SER A 446 -12.23 -9.53 16.08
C SER A 446 -10.95 -9.92 15.32
N GLY A 447 -11.04 -10.37 14.05
CA GLY A 447 -9.90 -10.62 13.18
C GLY A 447 -9.16 -9.34 12.76
N TYR A 448 -7.95 -9.48 12.25
CA TYR A 448 -7.00 -8.38 12.03
C TYR A 448 -6.68 -8.13 10.55
N LEU A 449 -6.38 -6.88 10.23
CA LEU A 449 -5.93 -6.42 8.92
C LEU A 449 -4.56 -5.72 9.07
N PHE A 450 -3.57 -6.15 8.30
CA PHE A 450 -2.22 -5.64 8.28
C PHE A 450 -1.87 -5.11 6.88
N LEU A 451 -1.47 -3.84 6.80
CA LEU A 451 -1.17 -3.14 5.55
C LEU A 451 0.28 -2.62 5.52
N GLY A 452 0.73 -2.11 4.37
CA GLY A 452 2.00 -1.41 4.23
C GLY A 452 1.93 0.03 4.80
N PRO A 453 3.07 0.65 5.15
CA PRO A 453 3.12 1.94 5.85
C PRO A 453 2.44 3.10 5.08
N SER A 454 2.55 3.08 3.76
CA SER A 454 1.96 4.07 2.83
C SER A 454 0.47 3.85 2.54
N GLU A 455 -0.15 2.83 3.15
CA GLU A 455 -1.54 2.43 2.91
C GLU A 455 -2.40 2.82 4.12
N ASN A 456 -3.67 3.14 3.90
CA ASN A 456 -4.55 3.60 4.97
C ASN A 456 -6.00 3.12 4.78
N ILE A 457 -6.74 3.20 5.88
CA ILE A 457 -8.15 2.80 6.01
C ILE A 457 -8.99 4.05 6.36
N THR A 458 -8.46 5.26 6.12
CA THR A 458 -9.00 6.51 6.69
C THR A 458 -10.45 6.78 6.26
N SER A 459 -10.85 6.36 5.04
CA SER A 459 -12.23 6.46 4.55
C SER A 459 -13.21 5.41 5.11
N HIS A 460 -12.77 4.51 5.99
CA HIS A 460 -13.57 3.40 6.53
C HIS A 460 -13.32 3.16 8.04
N GLY A 461 -13.08 4.23 8.80
CA GLY A 461 -12.88 4.17 10.25
C GLY A 461 -14.01 3.50 11.04
N GLU A 462 -15.22 3.38 10.47
CA GLU A 462 -16.34 2.64 11.07
C GLU A 462 -16.20 1.11 11.04
N LEU A 463 -15.43 0.57 10.09
CA LEU A 463 -15.26 -0.88 9.92
C LEU A 463 -14.12 -1.45 10.77
N PHE A 464 -13.13 -0.62 11.11
CA PHE A 464 -11.89 -1.05 11.73
C PHE A 464 -11.51 -0.17 12.93
N ARG A 465 -10.97 -0.82 13.97
CA ARG A 465 -10.31 -0.18 15.11
C ARG A 465 -8.81 -0.23 14.86
N THR A 466 -8.13 0.91 14.85
CA THR A 466 -6.66 0.97 14.79
C THR A 466 -6.07 0.30 16.03
N ILE A 467 -5.14 -0.63 15.83
CA ILE A 467 -4.31 -1.22 16.89
C ILE A 467 -2.94 -0.53 16.91
N ASP A 468 -2.32 -0.40 15.73
CA ASP A 468 -1.10 0.38 15.54
C ASP A 468 -1.24 1.30 14.32
N GLY A 469 -1.13 2.62 14.56
CA GLY A 469 -1.24 3.64 13.51
C GLY A 469 0.01 3.81 12.66
N LYS A 470 1.20 3.49 13.19
CA LYS A 470 2.51 3.60 12.53
C LYS A 470 2.73 2.44 11.56
N PHE A 471 2.42 1.22 12.00
CA PHE A 471 2.58 -0.02 11.23
C PHE A 471 1.28 -0.51 10.56
N ARG A 472 0.21 0.29 10.61
CA ARG A 472 -1.07 0.05 9.90
C ARG A 472 -1.72 -1.29 10.25
N ILE A 473 -1.68 -1.66 11.53
CA ILE A 473 -2.35 -2.83 12.08
C ILE A 473 -3.72 -2.40 12.61
N SER A 474 -4.77 -3.06 12.14
CA SER A 474 -6.16 -2.76 12.50
C SER A 474 -6.94 -4.02 12.86
N GLN A 475 -7.98 -3.89 13.67
CA GLN A 475 -8.88 -4.98 14.07
C GLN A 475 -10.30 -4.71 13.56
N ARG A 476 -10.97 -5.74 13.05
CA ARG A 476 -12.37 -5.68 12.62
C ARG A 476 -13.29 -5.27 13.77
N LYS A 477 -14.06 -4.20 13.62
CA LYS A 477 -15.10 -3.82 14.59
C LYS A 477 -16.28 -4.80 14.53
N GLY A 478 -16.94 -5.01 15.67
CA GLY A 478 -18.22 -5.68 15.72
C GLY A 478 -19.33 -4.73 15.25
N THR A 479 -19.63 -4.71 13.96
CA THR A 479 -20.87 -4.09 13.45
C THR A 479 -22.06 -4.92 13.96
N ALA A 480 -23.09 -4.27 14.50
CA ALA A 480 -24.33 -4.93 14.88
C ALA A 480 -25.03 -5.51 13.64
N VAL A 481 -24.80 -6.80 13.41
CA VAL A 481 -25.58 -7.63 12.50
C VAL A 481 -26.23 -8.70 13.36
N ASP A 482 -27.42 -8.37 13.89
CA ASP A 482 -28.25 -9.35 14.58
C ASP A 482 -28.58 -10.50 13.63
N SER A 483 -27.92 -11.63 13.85
CA SER A 483 -28.30 -12.91 13.25
C SER A 483 -29.51 -13.46 14.00
N ALA A 484 -30.67 -12.81 13.79
CA ALA A 484 -31.92 -13.09 14.49
C ALA A 484 -33.13 -13.15 13.53
N THR A 485 -33.07 -14.02 12.53
CA THR A 485 -34.27 -14.71 12.03
C THR A 485 -34.27 -16.14 12.53
N SER A 486 -34.48 -16.28 13.85
CA SER A 486 -34.81 -17.56 14.47
C SER A 486 -36.19 -18.02 13.99
N LEU A 487 -36.23 -19.08 13.20
CA LEU A 487 -37.48 -19.76 12.85
C LEU A 487 -38.14 -20.34 14.11
N PRO A 488 -39.47 -20.24 14.27
CA PRO A 488 -40.17 -20.83 15.41
C PRO A 488 -40.26 -22.36 15.25
N PHE A 489 -39.56 -23.10 16.11
CA PHE A 489 -39.70 -24.56 16.19
C PHE A 489 -40.81 -24.92 17.18
N ILE A 490 -41.98 -25.34 16.68
CA ILE A 490 -43.08 -25.79 17.53
C ILE A 490 -42.74 -27.15 18.16
N GLN A 491 -42.90 -27.27 19.47
CA GLN A 491 -42.77 -28.54 20.18
C GLN A 491 -43.86 -29.53 19.78
N GLY A 492 -43.49 -30.60 19.07
CA GLY A 492 -44.28 -31.82 18.92
C GLY A 492 -43.59 -32.99 19.62
N LYS A 493 -44.17 -33.51 20.71
CA LYS A 493 -43.62 -34.67 21.43
C LYS A 493 -43.56 -35.91 20.53
N LEU A 494 -42.39 -36.54 20.43
CA LEU A 494 -42.26 -38.00 20.43
C LEU A 494 -40.99 -38.39 21.18
N GLN A 495 -41.10 -39.39 22.04
CA GLN A 495 -39.97 -39.92 22.81
C GLN A 495 -39.09 -40.79 21.90
N PHE A 496 -37.77 -40.78 22.08
CA PHE A 496 -37.01 -41.99 22.45
C PHE A 496 -35.63 -41.63 23.01
N LYS A 497 -35.08 -42.49 23.87
CA LYS A 497 -33.75 -42.31 24.48
C LYS A 497 -32.68 -43.07 23.71
N SER A 498 -31.47 -42.50 23.76
CA SER A 498 -30.14 -43.12 23.83
C SER A 498 -29.58 -43.92 22.63
N ASN A 499 -28.37 -43.45 22.26
CA ASN A 499 -27.16 -44.19 21.91
C ASN A 499 -26.76 -44.42 20.43
N LEU A 500 -25.50 -44.00 20.21
CA LEU A 500 -24.52 -44.39 19.19
C LEU A 500 -24.65 -43.81 17.76
N GLU A 501 -23.59 -43.06 17.41
CA GLU A 501 -22.87 -43.02 16.13
C GLU A 501 -23.66 -43.18 14.81
N GLN A 502 -23.69 -42.11 14.00
CA GLN A 502 -23.03 -42.14 12.68
C GLN A 502 -22.92 -40.75 12.01
N GLU A 503 -21.96 -40.65 11.09
CA GLU A 503 -21.64 -39.46 10.29
C GLU A 503 -22.72 -39.13 9.26
N ALA A 504 -22.90 -37.83 8.97
CA ALA A 504 -23.54 -37.36 7.74
C ALA A 504 -23.10 -35.93 7.37
N ASP A 505 -21.88 -35.78 6.85
CA ASP A 505 -21.64 -35.12 5.56
C ASP A 505 -22.48 -33.84 5.26
N GLU A 506 -22.20 -32.72 5.95
CA GLU A 506 -22.56 -31.39 5.43
C GLU A 506 -21.66 -31.02 4.25
N LYS A 507 -21.89 -31.70 3.11
CA LYS A 507 -21.53 -31.15 1.81
C LYS A 507 -22.10 -29.74 1.74
N VAL A 508 -21.24 -28.76 1.49
CA VAL A 508 -21.67 -27.42 1.03
C VAL A 508 -22.66 -27.66 -0.10
N ASP A 509 -23.93 -27.35 0.14
CA ASP A 509 -24.98 -27.82 -0.76
C ASP A 509 -24.94 -27.02 -2.06
N LEU A 510 -24.17 -27.54 -3.01
CA LEU A 510 -24.09 -27.06 -4.39
C LEU A 510 -25.48 -27.00 -5.04
N ARG A 511 -26.47 -27.75 -4.54
CA ARG A 511 -27.87 -27.66 -4.98
C ARG A 511 -28.51 -26.36 -4.48
N ASN A 512 -28.29 -25.97 -3.22
CA ASN A 512 -28.74 -24.68 -2.68
C ASN A 512 -27.99 -23.50 -3.30
N ILE A 513 -26.68 -23.60 -3.50
CA ILE A 513 -25.91 -22.53 -4.18
C ILE A 513 -26.33 -22.42 -5.65
N ARG A 514 -26.49 -23.54 -6.37
CA ARG A 514 -27.01 -23.54 -7.75
C ARG A 514 -28.45 -23.05 -7.81
N GLN A 515 -29.31 -23.40 -6.85
CA GLN A 515 -30.66 -22.84 -6.78
C GLN A 515 -30.61 -21.34 -6.56
N ARG A 516 -29.75 -20.84 -5.68
CA ARG A 516 -29.62 -19.40 -5.43
C ARG A 516 -29.10 -18.64 -6.65
N ILE A 517 -28.07 -19.14 -7.34
CA ILE A 517 -27.61 -18.57 -8.61
C ILE A 517 -28.71 -18.63 -9.69
N LEU A 518 -29.41 -19.77 -9.83
CA LEU A 518 -30.53 -19.88 -10.77
C LEU A 518 -31.71 -18.94 -10.43
N LEU A 519 -31.93 -18.64 -9.14
CA LEU A 519 -32.95 -17.69 -8.70
C LEU A 519 -32.50 -16.23 -8.91
N ASP A 520 -31.26 -15.90 -8.58
CA ASP A 520 -30.73 -14.54 -8.71
C ASP A 520 -30.52 -14.13 -10.19
N GLU A 521 -30.03 -15.04 -11.04
CA GLU A 521 -29.60 -14.79 -12.41
C GLU A 521 -30.63 -15.20 -13.49
N PHE A 522 -31.44 -16.24 -13.26
CA PHE A 522 -32.33 -16.83 -14.29
C PHE A 522 -33.82 -16.87 -13.94
N ALA A 523 -34.24 -16.60 -12.69
CA ALA A 523 -35.65 -16.55 -12.35
C ALA A 523 -36.28 -15.18 -12.66
N PRO A 524 -37.56 -15.13 -13.06
CA PRO A 524 -38.27 -13.87 -13.24
C PRO A 524 -38.41 -13.14 -11.90
N LYS A 525 -38.22 -11.82 -11.90
CA LYS A 525 -38.21 -11.02 -10.66
C LYS A 525 -39.58 -10.98 -10.00
N SER A 526 -39.60 -11.09 -8.68
CA SER A 526 -40.79 -11.30 -7.88
C SER A 526 -40.82 -10.45 -6.61
N CYS A 527 -42.02 -10.36 -6.03
CA CYS A 527 -42.22 -9.82 -4.69
C CYS A 527 -43.42 -10.48 -4.01
N VAL A 528 -43.34 -10.59 -2.68
CA VAL A 528 -44.43 -11.06 -1.82
C VAL A 528 -45.16 -9.85 -1.24
N ILE A 529 -46.48 -9.88 -1.35
CA ILE A 529 -47.40 -8.85 -0.88
C ILE A 529 -48.50 -9.43 0.00
N ASP A 530 -49.13 -8.57 0.80
CA ASP A 530 -50.38 -8.88 1.51
C ASP A 530 -51.63 -8.59 0.65
N GLU A 531 -52.83 -8.84 1.20
CA GLU A 531 -54.13 -8.53 0.56
C GLU A 531 -54.34 -7.03 0.28
N SER A 532 -53.67 -6.14 1.02
CA SER A 532 -53.73 -4.69 0.79
C SER A 532 -52.78 -4.23 -0.34
N GLY A 533 -51.91 -5.13 -0.81
CA GLY A 533 -50.88 -4.87 -1.81
C GLY A 533 -49.61 -4.24 -1.25
N GLN A 534 -49.38 -4.29 0.07
CA GLN A 534 -48.12 -3.85 0.68
C GLN A 534 -47.00 -4.83 0.38
N ILE A 535 -45.80 -4.34 0.07
CA ILE A 535 -44.65 -5.18 -0.25
C ILE A 535 -43.96 -5.62 1.04
N LEU A 536 -44.02 -6.92 1.32
CA LEU A 536 -43.38 -7.53 2.49
C LEU A 536 -41.94 -7.96 2.17
N ASN A 537 -41.68 -8.36 0.92
CA ASN A 537 -40.38 -8.75 0.42
C ASN A 537 -40.32 -8.58 -1.10
N ALA A 538 -39.19 -8.16 -1.67
CA ALA A 538 -38.98 -8.03 -3.11
C ALA A 538 -37.56 -8.43 -3.50
N ASP A 539 -37.41 -9.04 -4.68
CA ASP A 539 -36.11 -9.39 -5.25
C ASP A 539 -35.30 -8.13 -5.63
N ALA A 540 -33.97 -8.26 -5.63
CA ALA A 540 -33.08 -7.24 -6.19
C ALA A 540 -33.40 -6.96 -7.67
N ASP A 541 -33.11 -5.74 -8.13
CA ASP A 541 -33.42 -5.19 -9.47
C ASP A 541 -34.92 -4.91 -9.78
N MET A 542 -35.83 -5.02 -8.80
CA MET A 542 -37.25 -4.68 -8.98
C MET A 542 -37.52 -3.19 -9.30
N GLU A 543 -36.56 -2.30 -9.09
CA GLU A 543 -36.58 -0.87 -9.47
C GLU A 543 -36.95 -0.62 -10.94
N LYS A 544 -36.67 -1.59 -11.83
CA LYS A 544 -36.99 -1.53 -13.27
C LYS A 544 -38.51 -1.59 -13.54
N TYR A 545 -39.28 -2.15 -12.61
CA TYR A 545 -40.74 -2.26 -12.67
C TYR A 545 -41.43 -1.38 -11.62
N LEU A 546 -40.75 -1.08 -10.51
CA LEU A 546 -41.23 -0.29 -9.38
C LEU A 546 -40.52 1.06 -9.32
N THR A 547 -41.22 2.09 -9.77
CA THR A 547 -40.84 3.50 -9.61
C THR A 547 -41.27 4.01 -8.24
N LEU A 548 -40.40 4.74 -7.55
CA LEU A 548 -40.83 5.62 -6.46
C LEU A 548 -41.86 6.62 -7.03
N GLY A 549 -43.10 6.56 -6.56
CA GLY A 549 -44.15 7.48 -7.00
C GLY A 549 -44.04 8.80 -6.25
N GLU A 550 -44.21 9.91 -6.95
CA GLU A 550 -44.29 11.24 -6.35
C GLU A 550 -45.52 11.33 -5.42
N GLY A 551 -45.29 11.78 -4.17
CA GLY A 551 -46.29 11.87 -3.10
C GLY A 551 -45.83 11.16 -1.82
N ASP A 552 -46.73 11.05 -0.84
CA ASP A 552 -46.46 10.36 0.44
C ASP A 552 -45.97 8.93 0.19
N PHE A 553 -44.82 8.58 0.79
CA PHE A 553 -44.22 7.26 0.63
C PHE A 553 -45.13 6.18 1.22
N GLN A 554 -45.79 5.43 0.33
CA GLN A 554 -46.64 4.29 0.69
C GLN A 554 -46.11 3.05 -0.01
N ASN A 555 -45.65 2.10 0.81
CA ASN A 555 -45.14 0.80 0.39
C ASN A 555 -46.26 -0.06 -0.22
N ASN A 556 -46.64 0.19 -1.48
CA ASN A 556 -47.75 -0.52 -2.15
C ASN A 556 -47.41 -0.81 -3.62
N ILE A 557 -47.49 -2.08 -4.00
CA ILE A 557 -47.02 -2.58 -5.30
C ILE A 557 -47.73 -1.92 -6.50
N VAL A 558 -49.02 -1.62 -6.38
CA VAL A 558 -49.82 -1.03 -7.48
C VAL A 558 -49.49 0.45 -7.66
N ARG A 559 -49.15 1.16 -6.56
CA ARG A 559 -48.75 2.57 -6.61
C ARG A 559 -47.31 2.71 -7.10
N MET A 560 -46.42 1.83 -6.63
CA MET A 560 -45.00 1.82 -7.01
C MET A 560 -44.79 1.29 -8.43
N ALA A 561 -45.65 0.42 -8.97
CA ALA A 561 -45.51 -0.05 -10.35
C ALA A 561 -45.46 1.10 -11.38
N ALA A 562 -44.62 0.94 -12.41
CA ALA A 562 -44.50 1.89 -13.51
C ALA A 562 -45.86 2.16 -14.18
N ARG A 563 -46.10 3.41 -14.62
CA ARG A 563 -47.42 3.95 -15.04
C ARG A 563 -48.21 3.03 -16.00
N ARG A 564 -47.54 2.35 -16.95
CA ARG A 564 -48.16 1.42 -17.92
C ARG A 564 -48.48 0.02 -17.36
N LEU A 565 -47.85 -0.38 -16.25
CA LEU A 565 -48.13 -1.65 -15.56
C LEU A 565 -49.25 -1.51 -14.52
N ARG A 566 -49.46 -0.32 -13.93
CA ARG A 566 -50.40 -0.09 -12.82
C ARG A 566 -51.81 -0.67 -13.05
N VAL A 567 -52.38 -0.44 -14.24
CA VAL A 567 -53.74 -0.90 -14.57
C VAL A 567 -53.82 -2.42 -14.66
N GLY A 568 -52.89 -3.06 -15.36
CA GLY A 568 -52.84 -4.52 -15.50
C GLY A 568 -52.55 -5.22 -14.17
N LEU A 569 -51.57 -4.71 -13.41
CA LEU A 569 -51.24 -5.21 -12.08
C LEU A 569 -52.42 -5.09 -11.11
N ARG A 570 -53.14 -3.96 -11.10
CA ARG A 570 -54.33 -3.77 -10.25
C ARG A 570 -55.45 -4.73 -10.62
N SER A 571 -55.68 -4.95 -11.91
CA SER A 571 -56.69 -5.92 -12.39
C SER A 571 -56.33 -7.34 -11.98
N THR A 572 -55.11 -7.78 -12.31
CA THR A 572 -54.58 -9.12 -12.01
C THR A 572 -54.57 -9.41 -10.51
N LEU A 573 -54.17 -8.43 -9.69
CA LEU A 573 -54.16 -8.55 -8.22
C LEU A 573 -55.57 -8.68 -7.64
N ASN A 574 -56.48 -7.78 -8.01
CA ASN A 574 -57.86 -7.84 -7.52
C ASN A 574 -58.57 -9.15 -7.92
N GLU A 575 -58.31 -9.65 -9.13
CA GLU A 575 -58.85 -10.93 -9.59
C GLU A 575 -58.24 -12.11 -8.82
N ALA A 576 -56.92 -12.11 -8.57
CA ALA A 576 -56.26 -13.14 -7.79
C ALA A 576 -56.74 -13.17 -6.32
N ILE A 577 -56.94 -12.00 -5.69
CA ILE A 577 -57.52 -11.88 -4.36
C ILE A 577 -58.95 -12.45 -4.34
N LYS A 578 -59.79 -12.02 -5.29
CA LYS A 578 -61.21 -12.42 -5.36
C LYS A 578 -61.40 -13.90 -5.66
N THR A 579 -60.57 -14.48 -6.53
CA THR A 579 -60.68 -15.88 -6.97
C THR A 579 -59.86 -16.86 -6.13
N ARG A 580 -58.91 -16.36 -5.32
CA ARG A 580 -57.88 -17.13 -4.60
C ARG A 580 -57.18 -18.16 -5.50
N ARG A 581 -56.88 -17.76 -6.74
CA ARG A 581 -56.19 -18.58 -7.75
C ARG A 581 -55.08 -17.78 -8.44
N LYS A 582 -54.19 -18.50 -9.14
CA LYS A 582 -53.19 -17.89 -10.01
C LYS A 582 -53.89 -17.17 -11.18
N VAL A 583 -53.61 -15.89 -11.35
CA VAL A 583 -54.08 -15.06 -12.48
C VAL A 583 -52.86 -14.54 -13.23
N GLN A 584 -52.92 -14.52 -14.56
CA GLN A 584 -51.83 -14.06 -15.43
C GLN A 584 -52.38 -13.08 -16.47
N GLN A 585 -51.62 -12.02 -16.75
CA GLN A 585 -51.94 -11.05 -17.78
C GLN A 585 -50.72 -10.81 -18.67
N GLU A 586 -50.94 -10.94 -19.98
CA GLU A 586 -49.91 -10.84 -21.02
C GLU A 586 -49.98 -9.49 -21.76
N HIS A 587 -48.96 -9.20 -22.57
CA HIS A 587 -48.86 -8.01 -23.44
C HIS A 587 -48.83 -6.63 -22.74
N LEU A 588 -48.52 -6.56 -21.45
CA LEU A 588 -48.22 -5.27 -20.80
C LEU A 588 -46.89 -4.73 -21.32
N THR A 589 -46.69 -3.40 -21.33
CA THR A 589 -45.47 -2.79 -21.89
C THR A 589 -44.78 -1.85 -20.92
N ILE A 590 -43.44 -1.95 -20.85
CA ILE A 590 -42.58 -0.96 -20.21
C ILE A 590 -41.70 -0.27 -21.25
N ARG A 591 -41.28 0.96 -20.95
CA ARG A 591 -40.35 1.73 -21.79
C ARG A 591 -38.96 1.71 -21.17
N LYS A 592 -37.96 1.27 -21.93
CA LYS A 592 -36.56 1.21 -21.52
C LYS A 592 -35.75 2.10 -22.47
N GLY A 593 -35.57 3.36 -22.08
CA GLY A 593 -35.04 4.39 -23.00
C GLY A 593 -35.99 4.61 -24.18
N ASP A 594 -35.51 4.31 -25.40
CA ASP A 594 -36.27 4.45 -26.65
C ASP A 594 -36.90 3.13 -27.15
N GLN A 595 -36.77 2.05 -26.37
CA GLN A 595 -37.29 0.73 -26.69
C GLN A 595 -38.54 0.37 -25.88
N ILE A 596 -39.42 -0.43 -26.48
CA ILE A 596 -40.61 -0.99 -25.81
C ILE A 596 -40.36 -2.48 -25.54
N GLN A 597 -40.45 -2.88 -24.27
CA GLN A 597 -40.35 -4.26 -23.82
C GLN A 597 -41.73 -4.76 -23.39
N GLN A 598 -42.13 -5.96 -23.84
CA GLN A 598 -43.33 -6.62 -23.32
C GLN A 598 -43.03 -7.35 -22.00
N VAL A 599 -44.00 -7.32 -21.10
CA VAL A 599 -43.94 -7.89 -19.76
C VAL A 599 -45.23 -8.67 -19.50
N MET A 600 -45.09 -9.87 -18.95
CA MET A 600 -46.17 -10.67 -18.40
C MET A 600 -46.19 -10.48 -16.87
N ILE A 601 -47.37 -10.25 -16.31
CA ILE A 601 -47.59 -10.23 -14.86
C ILE A 601 -48.31 -11.51 -14.45
N THR A 602 -47.83 -12.14 -13.38
CA THR A 602 -48.48 -13.28 -12.73
C THR A 602 -48.69 -12.95 -11.27
N VAL A 603 -49.91 -13.13 -10.75
CA VAL A 603 -50.21 -13.04 -9.32
C VAL A 603 -50.71 -14.40 -8.85
N GLN A 604 -50.06 -14.95 -7.83
CA GLN A 604 -50.36 -16.28 -7.28
C GLN A 604 -50.52 -16.24 -5.76
N PRO A 605 -51.61 -16.77 -5.17
CA PRO A 605 -51.73 -16.89 -3.72
C PRO A 605 -50.73 -17.91 -3.16
N LEU A 606 -50.20 -17.62 -1.97
CA LEU A 606 -49.28 -18.46 -1.20
C LEU A 606 -49.98 -19.03 0.05
N PRO A 607 -50.61 -20.22 -0.02
CA PRO A 607 -51.26 -20.82 1.14
C PRO A 607 -50.21 -21.33 2.16
N ARG A 608 -50.28 -20.87 3.40
CA ARG A 608 -49.58 -21.48 4.54
C ARG A 608 -50.40 -22.62 5.15
N LEU A 609 -49.71 -23.63 5.68
CA LEU A 609 -50.32 -24.65 6.54
C LEU A 609 -50.54 -24.07 7.95
N GLY A 610 -51.78 -23.68 8.26
CA GLY A 610 -52.22 -23.37 9.63
C GLY A 610 -52.64 -21.93 9.93
N GLU A 611 -52.52 -20.99 8.99
CA GLU A 611 -52.87 -19.57 9.18
C GLU A 611 -53.71 -19.05 8.01
N GLU A 612 -54.76 -18.26 8.28
CA GLU A 612 -55.66 -17.65 7.28
C GLU A 612 -55.13 -16.33 6.67
N GLU A 613 -53.81 -16.10 6.65
CA GLU A 613 -53.24 -14.86 6.11
C GLU A 613 -52.99 -14.94 4.59
N GLY A 614 -53.69 -14.08 3.84
CA GLY A 614 -53.66 -14.05 2.39
C GLY A 614 -52.42 -13.40 1.78
N LEU A 615 -51.32 -14.13 1.76
CA LEU A 615 -50.12 -13.73 1.03
C LEU A 615 -50.27 -14.01 -0.48
N PHE A 616 -49.77 -13.10 -1.29
CA PHE A 616 -49.69 -13.23 -2.74
C PHE A 616 -48.26 -12.99 -3.23
N MET A 617 -47.83 -13.77 -4.21
CA MET A 617 -46.58 -13.58 -4.93
C MET A 617 -46.90 -12.95 -6.29
N VAL A 618 -46.32 -11.79 -6.56
CA VAL A 618 -46.34 -11.14 -7.86
C VAL A 618 -45.03 -11.47 -8.57
N VAL A 619 -45.11 -11.91 -9.82
CA VAL A 619 -43.97 -12.28 -10.66
C VAL A 619 -44.06 -11.50 -11.97
N LEU A 620 -42.95 -10.83 -12.33
CA LEU A 620 -42.78 -10.01 -13.53
C LEU A 620 -41.80 -10.72 -14.47
N HIS A 621 -42.22 -10.98 -15.70
CA HIS A 621 -41.42 -11.68 -16.70
C HIS A 621 -41.36 -10.91 -18.01
N GLU A 622 -40.16 -10.59 -18.49
CA GLU A 622 -39.96 -9.96 -19.80
C GLU A 622 -40.21 -10.99 -20.92
N VAL A 623 -41.05 -10.64 -21.89
CA VAL A 623 -41.43 -11.52 -23.00
C VAL A 623 -40.93 -10.93 -24.32
N GLY A 624 -40.08 -11.68 -25.03
CA GLY A 624 -39.54 -11.28 -26.33
C GLY A 624 -38.42 -10.24 -26.27
N LEU A 625 -37.87 -9.90 -27.44
CA LEU A 625 -36.82 -8.89 -27.58
C LEU A 625 -37.43 -7.47 -27.65
N PRO A 626 -36.74 -6.44 -27.11
CA PRO A 626 -37.22 -5.07 -27.12
C PRO A 626 -37.29 -4.50 -28.54
N VAL A 627 -38.41 -3.87 -28.89
CA VAL A 627 -38.66 -3.34 -30.24
C VAL A 627 -38.38 -1.84 -30.28
N SER A 628 -37.60 -1.40 -31.28
CA SER A 628 -37.35 0.00 -31.61
C SER A 628 -38.35 0.52 -32.66
N LYS A 629 -38.80 1.77 -32.53
CA LYS A 629 -39.77 2.37 -33.46
C LYS A 629 -39.08 3.08 -34.63
N GLN A 630 -39.00 2.43 -35.78
CA GLN A 630 -38.94 3.11 -37.09
C GLN A 630 -39.80 2.40 -38.15
N SER A 631 -40.72 3.18 -38.76
CA SER A 631 -41.37 3.03 -40.08
C SER A 631 -41.85 1.65 -40.60
N GLY A 632 -43.12 1.58 -41.03
CA GLY A 632 -43.57 0.57 -42.02
C GLY A 632 -45.07 0.24 -41.98
N GLU A 633 -45.78 0.56 -43.05
CA GLU A 633 -47.25 0.50 -43.23
C GLU A 633 -47.88 -0.91 -43.38
N GLU A 634 -49.19 -0.96 -43.07
CA GLU A 634 -50.29 -1.73 -43.66
C GLU A 634 -50.19 -3.25 -43.99
N SER A 635 -51.18 -4.00 -43.47
CA SER A 635 -52.07 -4.85 -44.30
C SER A 635 -53.41 -5.15 -43.60
N SER A 636 -54.48 -5.27 -44.41
CA SER A 636 -55.90 -5.49 -44.08
C SER A 636 -56.20 -6.75 -43.22
N SER A 637 -57.37 -6.95 -42.58
CA SER A 637 -58.76 -6.58 -42.95
C SER A 637 -59.79 -6.75 -41.81
N GLY A 638 -60.89 -5.96 -41.78
CA GLY A 638 -62.15 -6.34 -41.09
C GLY A 638 -62.91 -5.23 -40.33
N SER A 639 -64.07 -4.83 -40.83
CA SER A 639 -65.00 -3.79 -40.29
C SER A 639 -66.10 -4.38 -39.38
N VAL A 640 -66.81 -3.69 -38.46
CA VAL A 640 -66.85 -2.31 -37.88
C VAL A 640 -67.79 -2.41 -36.64
N PRO A 641 -67.51 -1.82 -35.45
CA PRO A 641 -67.95 -0.44 -35.13
C PRO A 641 -67.13 0.31 -34.05
N HIS A 642 -66.46 1.42 -34.39
CA HIS A 642 -65.55 2.08 -33.43
C HIS A 642 -65.55 3.63 -33.41
N ALA A 643 -66.13 4.31 -34.41
CA ALA A 643 -65.94 5.75 -34.63
C ALA A 643 -66.39 6.65 -33.46
N ASP A 644 -67.61 6.44 -32.93
CA ASP A 644 -68.16 7.33 -31.89
C ASP A 644 -67.47 7.18 -30.52
N LEU A 645 -66.91 6.00 -30.24
CA LEU A 645 -66.09 5.77 -29.04
C LEU A 645 -64.71 6.43 -29.15
N ILE A 646 -64.11 6.41 -30.35
CA ILE A 646 -62.81 7.07 -30.59
C ILE A 646 -62.92 8.59 -30.36
N ILE A 647 -64.01 9.24 -30.80
CA ILE A 647 -64.17 10.69 -30.65
C ILE A 647 -64.25 11.10 -29.16
N ALA A 648 -65.10 10.42 -28.38
CA ALA A 648 -65.19 10.67 -26.94
C ALA A 648 -63.88 10.37 -26.19
N GLN A 649 -63.12 9.37 -26.66
CA GLN A 649 -61.82 9.02 -26.09
C GLN A 649 -60.74 10.07 -26.43
N LEU A 650 -60.73 10.63 -27.65
CA LEU A 650 -59.82 11.69 -28.07
C LEU A 650 -60.07 13.01 -27.34
N GLU A 651 -61.33 13.39 -27.09
CA GLU A 651 -61.64 14.59 -26.31
C GLU A 651 -61.18 14.48 -24.86
N HIS A 652 -61.37 13.30 -24.23
CA HIS A 652 -60.86 13.04 -22.89
C HIS A 652 -59.32 12.99 -22.85
N GLU A 653 -58.66 12.45 -23.89
CA GLU A 653 -57.19 12.43 -24.00
C GLU A 653 -56.62 13.84 -24.23
N LEU A 654 -57.31 14.72 -24.96
CA LEU A 654 -56.90 16.10 -25.19
C LEU A 654 -57.08 16.99 -23.95
N GLN A 655 -58.11 16.76 -23.13
CA GLN A 655 -58.21 17.42 -21.83
C GLN A 655 -57.14 16.90 -20.86
N TYR A 656 -56.96 15.58 -20.79
CA TYR A 656 -55.96 14.96 -19.92
C TYR A 656 -54.52 15.43 -20.23
N THR A 657 -54.17 15.58 -21.50
CA THR A 657 -52.85 16.10 -21.91
C THR A 657 -52.64 17.58 -21.61
N ARG A 658 -53.71 18.39 -21.52
CA ARG A 658 -53.61 19.78 -21.05
C ARG A 658 -53.37 19.86 -19.55
N ASP A 659 -54.14 19.11 -18.77
CA ASP A 659 -53.99 19.04 -17.32
C ASP A 659 -52.61 18.45 -16.94
N GLU A 660 -52.11 17.45 -17.71
CA GLU A 660 -50.77 16.91 -17.57
C GLU A 660 -49.68 17.93 -17.95
N LEU A 661 -49.86 18.72 -19.02
CA LEU A 661 -48.91 19.79 -19.37
C LEU A 661 -48.82 20.85 -18.27
N GLU A 662 -49.95 21.29 -17.71
CA GLU A 662 -49.99 22.28 -16.62
C GLU A 662 -49.32 21.73 -15.34
N LYS A 663 -49.53 20.44 -15.02
CA LYS A 663 -48.82 19.76 -13.93
C LYS A 663 -47.31 19.70 -14.19
N THR A 664 -46.86 19.35 -15.41
CA THR A 664 -45.42 19.33 -15.73
C THR A 664 -44.75 20.70 -15.68
N LEU A 665 -45.49 21.78 -15.95
CA LEU A 665 -44.96 23.14 -15.78
C LEU A 665 -44.75 23.46 -14.30
N GLN A 666 -45.72 23.13 -13.43
CA GLN A 666 -45.56 23.27 -11.98
C GLN A 666 -44.42 22.41 -11.43
N GLU A 667 -44.30 21.15 -11.85
CA GLU A 667 -43.18 20.26 -11.49
C GLU A 667 -41.83 20.85 -11.92
N LYS A 668 -41.75 21.42 -13.12
CA LYS A 668 -40.51 22.00 -13.65
C LYS A 668 -40.13 23.30 -12.93
N ASP A 669 -41.10 24.07 -12.44
CA ASP A 669 -40.83 25.28 -11.65
C ASP A 669 -40.44 24.91 -10.20
N VAL A 670 -41.07 23.90 -9.58
CA VAL A 670 -40.64 23.34 -8.28
C VAL A 670 -39.22 22.76 -8.37
N ALA A 671 -38.91 21.96 -9.40
CA ALA A 671 -37.57 21.42 -9.61
C ALA A 671 -36.52 22.53 -9.84
N HIS A 672 -36.92 23.70 -10.37
CA HIS A 672 -36.04 24.85 -10.51
C HIS A 672 -35.81 25.57 -9.17
N GLU A 673 -36.81 25.62 -8.28
CA GLU A 673 -36.61 26.08 -6.89
C GLU A 673 -35.75 25.10 -6.07
N GLU A 674 -35.95 23.79 -6.20
CA GLU A 674 -35.09 22.78 -5.56
C GLU A 674 -33.65 22.85 -6.04
N LEU A 675 -33.42 22.98 -7.36
CA LEU A 675 -32.07 23.19 -7.92
C LEU A 675 -31.43 24.49 -7.40
N LYS A 676 -32.21 25.57 -7.24
CA LYS A 676 -31.73 26.82 -6.66
C LYS A 676 -31.36 26.64 -5.18
N SER A 677 -32.21 25.98 -4.40
CA SER A 677 -31.96 25.66 -2.99
C SER A 677 -30.72 24.79 -2.82
N SER A 678 -30.56 23.74 -3.63
CA SER A 678 -29.37 22.88 -3.60
C SER A 678 -28.09 23.64 -3.99
N ASN A 679 -28.18 24.61 -4.90
CA ASN A 679 -27.04 25.46 -5.24
C ASN A 679 -26.69 26.45 -4.12
N GLU A 680 -27.70 26.96 -3.39
CA GLU A 680 -27.51 27.77 -2.18
C GLU A 680 -26.90 26.95 -1.03
N GLU A 681 -27.31 25.70 -0.82
CA GLU A 681 -26.67 24.77 0.12
C GLU A 681 -25.23 24.45 -0.27
N LEU A 682 -24.94 24.21 -1.56
CA LEU A 682 -23.58 23.97 -2.04
C LEU A 682 -22.67 25.19 -1.83
N LEU A 683 -23.18 26.40 -1.98
CA LEU A 683 -22.45 27.63 -1.66
C LEU A 683 -22.20 27.73 -0.15
N SER A 684 -23.21 27.49 0.68
CA SER A 684 -23.07 27.49 2.15
C SER A 684 -22.05 26.45 2.64
N MET A 685 -22.04 25.23 2.09
CA MET A 685 -21.06 24.21 2.44
C MET A 685 -19.64 24.59 1.98
N ASN A 686 -19.51 25.37 0.91
CA ASN A 686 -18.22 25.89 0.44
C ASN A 686 -17.71 27.02 1.36
N GLU A 687 -18.60 27.87 1.88
CA GLU A 687 -18.27 28.86 2.92
C GLU A 687 -17.85 28.19 4.24
N GLU A 688 -18.54 27.11 4.67
CA GLU A 688 -18.11 26.31 5.84
C GLU A 688 -16.73 25.68 5.64
N LEU A 689 -16.44 25.12 4.45
CA LEU A 689 -15.12 24.59 4.12
C LEU A 689 -14.04 25.68 4.09
N GLN A 690 -14.36 26.90 3.64
CA GLN A 690 -13.42 28.01 3.70
C GLN A 690 -13.16 28.43 5.16
N SER A 691 -14.20 28.57 5.97
CA SER A 691 -14.10 28.86 7.41
C SER A 691 -13.24 27.83 8.16
N ALA A 692 -13.44 26.52 7.89
CA ALA A 692 -12.62 25.46 8.49
C ALA A 692 -11.14 25.50 8.05
N ASN A 693 -10.85 25.99 6.84
CA ASN A 693 -9.45 26.22 6.41
C ASN A 693 -8.84 27.44 7.12
N GLU A 694 -9.61 28.51 7.33
CA GLU A 694 -9.17 29.70 8.08
C GLU A 694 -8.91 29.35 9.57
N GLU A 695 -9.73 28.52 10.19
CA GLU A 695 -9.51 28.01 11.56
C GLU A 695 -8.26 27.11 11.66
N LEU A 696 -7.99 26.27 10.65
CA LEU A 696 -6.75 25.48 10.58
C LEU A 696 -5.50 26.36 10.37
N GLU A 697 -5.59 27.42 9.58
CA GLU A 697 -4.46 28.34 9.36
C GLU A 697 -4.14 29.15 10.63
N THR A 698 -5.15 29.67 11.33
CA THR A 698 -4.96 30.34 12.62
C THR A 698 -4.40 29.41 13.71
N SER A 699 -4.90 28.18 13.84
CA SER A 699 -4.35 27.20 14.79
C SER A 699 -2.87 26.87 14.51
N LYS A 700 -2.49 26.80 13.23
CA LYS A 700 -1.10 26.64 12.79
C LYS A 700 -0.24 27.86 13.16
N GLU A 701 -0.75 29.08 12.97
CA GLU A 701 -0.07 30.30 13.39
C GLU A 701 0.17 30.32 14.91
N GLU A 702 -0.84 29.99 15.73
CA GLU A 702 -0.70 29.88 17.19
C GLU A 702 0.39 28.88 17.61
N ILE A 703 0.41 27.68 17.02
CA ILE A 703 1.44 26.67 17.30
C ILE A 703 2.84 27.22 16.95
N THR A 704 3.00 27.92 15.82
CA THR A 704 4.30 28.52 15.47
C THR A 704 4.68 29.67 16.40
N ALA A 705 3.73 30.47 16.87
CA ALA A 705 3.99 31.53 17.85
C ALA A 705 4.43 30.96 19.21
N VAL A 706 3.77 29.91 19.71
CA VAL A 706 4.17 29.19 20.92
C VAL A 706 5.57 28.58 20.76
N SER A 707 5.84 27.91 19.64
CA SER A 707 7.17 27.33 19.35
C SER A 707 8.27 28.40 19.33
N ASN A 708 8.01 29.57 18.75
CA ASN A 708 8.97 30.68 18.72
C ASN A 708 9.20 31.28 20.12
N SER A 709 8.15 31.36 20.95
CA SER A 709 8.26 31.82 22.34
C SER A 709 9.10 30.87 23.21
N VAL A 710 8.94 29.56 23.03
CA VAL A 710 9.77 28.54 23.69
C VAL A 710 11.22 28.60 23.21
N ALA A 711 11.47 28.80 21.91
CA ALA A 711 12.82 28.98 21.38
C ALA A 711 13.50 30.24 21.93
N GLN A 712 12.78 31.36 22.03
CA GLN A 712 13.29 32.61 22.59
C GLN A 712 13.61 32.48 24.08
N THR A 713 12.71 31.92 24.89
CA THR A 713 12.94 31.72 26.33
C THR A 713 14.10 30.76 26.62
N ASN A 714 14.29 29.72 25.80
CA ASN A 714 15.49 28.87 25.87
C ASN A 714 16.77 29.65 25.52
N SER A 715 16.76 30.50 24.48
CA SER A 715 17.88 31.37 24.12
C SER A 715 18.24 32.35 25.25
N ASP A 716 17.24 32.98 25.86
CA ASP A 716 17.43 33.91 26.98
C ASP A 716 17.99 33.20 28.22
N LEU A 717 17.55 31.95 28.49
CA LEU A 717 18.10 31.11 29.55
C LEU A 717 19.56 30.72 29.27
N GLU A 718 19.90 30.31 28.05
CA GLU A 718 21.31 30.03 27.67
C GLU A 718 22.19 31.27 27.82
N ASN A 719 21.68 32.45 27.46
CA ASN A 719 22.41 33.71 27.58
C ASN A 719 22.60 34.14 29.06
N LEU A 720 21.62 33.90 29.94
CA LEU A 720 21.76 34.11 31.39
C LEU A 720 22.78 33.13 32.02
N LEU A 721 22.75 31.86 31.63
CA LEU A 721 23.72 30.86 32.09
C LEU A 721 25.15 31.14 31.59
N ARG A 722 25.30 31.86 30.46
CA ARG A 722 26.60 32.33 29.95
C ARG A 722 27.07 33.62 30.61
N SER A 723 26.17 34.58 30.87
CA SER A 723 26.54 35.90 31.39
C SER A 723 26.92 35.89 32.87
N THR A 724 26.36 34.98 33.66
CA THR A 724 26.65 34.86 35.10
C THR A 724 28.06 34.32 35.40
N GLN A 725 28.74 33.68 34.43
CA GLN A 725 30.07 33.06 34.58
C GLN A 725 30.21 32.04 35.74
N ILE A 726 29.12 31.61 36.37
CA ILE A 726 29.15 30.65 37.47
C ILE A 726 29.39 29.25 36.91
N ALA A 727 30.47 28.61 37.34
CA ALA A 727 30.82 27.25 36.98
C ALA A 727 29.81 26.26 37.61
N THR A 728 28.96 25.65 36.78
CA THR A 728 27.86 24.78 37.24
C THR A 728 27.78 23.52 36.38
N VAL A 729 27.57 22.37 37.02
CA VAL A 729 27.24 21.09 36.36
C VAL A 729 25.94 20.52 36.95
N PHE A 730 25.07 20.04 36.07
CA PHE A 730 23.79 19.42 36.38
C PHE A 730 23.94 17.90 36.18
N LEU A 731 23.61 17.13 37.22
CA LEU A 731 23.72 15.67 37.24
C LEU A 731 22.34 15.04 37.48
N ASP A 732 22.13 13.83 36.98
CA ASP A 732 20.93 13.01 37.30
C ASP A 732 21.09 12.18 38.59
N ASP A 733 20.12 11.32 38.89
CA ASP A 733 20.11 10.44 40.07
C ASP A 733 21.23 9.38 40.03
N GLU A 734 21.85 9.15 38.87
CA GLU A 734 22.96 8.23 38.61
C GLU A 734 24.32 8.96 38.45
N LEU A 735 24.36 10.27 38.73
CA LEU A 735 25.54 11.15 38.61
C LEU A 735 26.09 11.30 37.17
N LEU A 736 25.26 11.09 36.16
CA LEU A 736 25.57 11.38 34.75
C LEU A 736 25.36 12.86 34.45
N ILE A 737 26.21 13.43 33.59
CA ILE A 737 26.17 14.84 33.20
C ILE A 737 24.92 15.11 32.34
N ARG A 738 23.91 15.82 32.87
CA ARG A 738 22.72 16.27 32.12
C ARG A 738 23.03 17.53 31.30
N ASN A 739 23.73 18.50 31.89
CA ASN A 739 24.14 19.75 31.25
C ASN A 739 25.24 20.44 32.08
N PHE A 740 25.91 21.47 31.55
CA PHE A 740 26.88 22.28 32.29
C PHE A 740 27.10 23.67 31.68
N THR A 741 27.52 24.64 32.50
CA THR A 741 27.89 25.99 32.02
C THR A 741 29.32 25.99 31.49
N PRO A 742 29.68 26.82 30.49
CA PRO A 742 31.04 26.87 29.95
C PRO A 742 32.13 27.15 31.00
N ALA A 743 31.81 27.89 32.06
CA ALA A 743 32.74 28.20 33.16
C ALA A 743 33.18 26.95 33.96
N ILE A 744 32.44 25.84 33.93
CA ILE A 744 32.89 24.60 34.58
C ILE A 744 34.20 24.06 33.99
N THR A 745 34.55 24.46 32.76
CA THR A 745 35.73 23.95 32.05
C THR A 745 37.06 24.31 32.72
N GLU A 746 37.08 25.31 33.59
CA GLU A 746 38.22 25.64 34.46
C GLU A 746 38.43 24.62 35.60
N ILE A 747 37.39 23.85 35.96
CA ILE A 747 37.36 22.93 37.13
C ILE A 747 37.28 21.46 36.69
N TYR A 748 36.51 21.16 35.65
CA TYR A 748 36.46 19.86 34.98
C TYR A 748 36.57 20.08 33.47
N ALA A 749 37.54 19.45 32.80
CA ALA A 749 37.79 19.61 31.37
C ALA A 749 36.73 18.90 30.47
N LEU A 750 35.47 19.28 30.61
CA LEU A 750 34.31 18.71 29.92
C LEU A 750 34.11 19.31 28.52
N ILE A 751 33.67 18.49 27.57
CA ILE A 751 33.20 18.92 26.24
C ILE A 751 31.74 18.53 26.01
N LYS A 752 31.05 19.15 25.05
CA LYS A 752 29.59 18.95 24.84
C LYS A 752 29.18 17.49 24.60
N SER A 753 30.10 16.65 24.08
CA SER A 753 29.88 15.21 23.86
C SER A 753 30.04 14.35 25.13
N ASP A 754 30.36 14.94 26.28
CA ASP A 754 30.41 14.25 27.58
C ASP A 754 29.06 14.23 28.32
N ILE A 755 28.04 14.90 27.79
CA ILE A 755 26.66 14.78 28.28
C ILE A 755 26.23 13.31 28.21
N GLY A 756 25.68 12.80 29.31
CA GLY A 756 25.34 11.38 29.51
C GLY A 756 26.48 10.52 30.08
N ARG A 757 27.67 11.07 30.35
CA ARG A 757 28.78 10.34 31.01
C ARG A 757 28.80 10.59 32.53
N PRO A 758 29.27 9.63 33.35
CA PRO A 758 29.43 9.83 34.80
C PRO A 758 30.52 10.87 35.09
N LEU A 759 30.23 11.86 35.95
CA LEU A 759 31.19 12.93 36.28
C LEU A 759 32.46 12.38 36.97
N GLU A 760 32.35 11.29 37.73
CA GLU A 760 33.47 10.64 38.44
C GLU A 760 34.61 10.16 37.53
N ARG A 761 34.37 10.03 36.22
CA ARG A 761 35.40 9.65 35.24
C ARG A 761 36.33 10.80 34.85
N PHE A 762 35.99 12.04 35.24
CA PHE A 762 36.75 13.24 34.91
C PHE A 762 37.56 13.68 36.14
N VAL A 763 38.88 13.83 35.96
CA VAL A 763 39.76 14.32 37.03
C VAL A 763 39.57 15.84 37.17
N PRO A 764 39.24 16.35 38.37
CA PRO A 764 39.08 17.78 38.58
C PRO A 764 40.44 18.50 38.63
N LEU A 765 40.46 19.77 38.22
CA LEU A 765 41.64 20.66 38.16
C LEU A 765 41.86 21.43 39.49
N VAL A 766 41.58 20.79 40.62
CA VAL A 766 41.71 21.35 41.98
C VAL A 766 42.61 20.48 42.84
N GLU A 767 43.18 21.06 43.90
CA GLU A 767 44.13 20.35 44.79
C GLU A 767 43.47 19.19 45.54
N GLU A 768 42.28 19.42 46.11
CA GLU A 768 41.47 18.40 46.78
C GLU A 768 39.98 18.62 46.46
N MET A 769 39.28 17.58 46.00
CA MET A 769 37.86 17.61 45.68
C MET A 769 37.10 16.64 46.59
N PRO A 770 36.19 17.11 47.46
CA PRO A 770 35.34 16.25 48.28
C PRO A 770 34.47 15.30 47.43
N PRO A 771 34.04 14.14 47.94
CA PRO A 771 33.12 13.27 47.22
C PRO A 771 31.78 13.98 46.92
N LEU A 772 31.02 13.46 45.94
CA LEU A 772 29.65 13.89 45.72
C LEU A 772 28.72 13.23 46.75
N PRO A 773 27.78 13.97 47.37
CA PRO A 773 26.75 13.36 48.21
C PRO A 773 25.77 12.57 47.34
N ASP A 774 25.22 11.50 47.92
CA ASP A 774 24.15 10.70 47.31
C ASP A 774 22.91 11.57 47.01
N PRO A 775 22.47 11.72 45.74
CA PRO A 775 21.31 12.54 45.36
C PRO A 775 20.05 12.23 46.16
N ARG A 776 19.88 10.98 46.58
CA ARG A 776 18.69 10.48 47.28
C ARG A 776 18.69 10.79 48.77
N LYS A 777 19.81 11.31 49.32
CA LYS A 777 19.98 11.64 50.75
C LYS A 777 20.01 13.14 51.03
N LEU A 778 20.04 13.99 50.01
CA LEU A 778 19.96 15.45 50.17
C LEU A 778 18.52 15.85 50.54
N GLN A 779 18.34 16.38 51.75
CA GLN A 779 17.08 16.98 52.19
C GLN A 779 16.91 18.38 51.58
N GLU A 780 15.67 18.82 51.45
CA GLU A 780 15.36 20.14 50.86
C GLU A 780 16.00 21.29 51.66
N GLY A 781 16.58 22.25 50.95
CA GLY A 781 16.95 23.57 51.49
C GLY A 781 18.27 23.69 52.25
N THR A 782 19.03 22.62 52.49
CA THR A 782 20.37 22.70 53.10
C THR A 782 21.49 22.49 52.06
N PRO A 783 22.13 23.56 51.54
CA PRO A 783 23.27 23.41 50.64
C PRO A 783 24.44 22.73 51.34
N VAL A 784 25.04 21.73 50.68
CA VAL A 784 26.30 21.14 51.13
C VAL A 784 27.44 21.96 50.53
N GLU A 785 28.16 22.69 51.38
CA GLU A 785 29.21 23.62 50.98
C GLU A 785 30.60 23.13 51.38
N HIS A 786 31.57 23.27 50.47
CA HIS A 786 32.98 23.00 50.70
C HIS A 786 33.84 24.05 49.99
N THR A 787 34.91 24.50 50.62
CA THR A 787 35.94 25.30 49.96
C THR A 787 36.88 24.39 49.17
N VAL A 788 37.15 24.72 47.90
CA VAL A 788 38.11 24.01 47.05
C VAL A 788 39.08 25.02 46.41
N ILE A 789 40.34 24.64 46.25
CA ILE A 789 41.40 25.50 45.70
C ILE A 789 41.82 24.94 44.34
N SER A 790 41.75 25.74 43.28
CA SER A 790 42.22 25.31 41.95
C SER A 790 43.75 25.19 41.90
N GLY A 791 44.27 24.40 40.97
CA GLY A 791 45.72 24.37 40.68
C GLY A 791 46.31 25.70 40.18
N SER A 792 45.47 26.73 39.97
CA SER A 792 45.87 28.11 39.66
C SER A 792 45.85 29.05 40.88
N GLY A 793 45.54 28.56 42.07
CA GLY A 793 45.53 29.32 43.32
C GLY A 793 44.24 30.12 43.59
N LYS A 794 43.18 29.92 42.81
CA LYS A 794 41.86 30.52 43.08
C LYS A 794 41.09 29.70 44.11
N VAL A 795 40.31 30.37 44.96
CA VAL A 795 39.48 29.75 45.99
C VAL A 795 38.03 29.77 45.54
N TYR A 796 37.39 28.60 45.45
CA TYR A 796 35.98 28.46 45.10
C TYR A 796 35.18 27.87 46.26
N ILE A 797 33.97 28.40 46.51
CA ILE A 797 32.96 27.69 47.30
C ILE A 797 32.19 26.76 46.35
N ARG A 798 32.38 25.46 46.53
CA ARG A 798 31.53 24.42 45.92
C ARG A 798 30.27 24.26 46.74
N ARG A 799 29.12 24.55 46.15
CA ARG A 799 27.77 24.34 46.70
C ARG A 799 27.08 23.20 45.94
N VAL A 800 26.54 22.22 46.66
CA VAL A 800 25.72 21.13 46.11
C VAL A 800 24.27 21.27 46.59
N LEU A 801 23.32 21.20 45.66
CA LEU A 801 21.88 21.29 45.89
C LEU A 801 21.14 20.18 45.12
N PRO A 802 19.96 19.72 45.56
CA PRO A 802 19.11 18.83 44.77
C PRO A 802 18.61 19.54 43.50
N TYR A 803 18.52 18.82 42.39
CA TYR A 803 17.85 19.28 41.17
C TYR A 803 16.40 18.81 41.21
N GLN A 804 15.45 19.74 41.12
CA GLN A 804 14.00 19.44 41.15
C GLN A 804 13.36 19.68 39.80
N SER A 805 12.48 18.76 39.37
CA SER A 805 11.60 19.00 38.22
C SER A 805 10.37 19.83 38.60
N HIS A 806 9.62 20.29 37.60
CA HIS A 806 8.43 21.14 37.78
C HIS A 806 7.33 20.52 38.68
N SER A 807 7.38 19.21 38.93
CA SER A 807 6.49 18.49 39.86
C SER A 807 7.02 18.38 41.29
N GLY A 808 8.14 19.05 41.63
CA GLY A 808 8.76 19.03 42.96
C GLY A 808 9.50 17.73 43.30
N LYS A 809 9.77 16.87 42.31
CA LYS A 809 10.51 15.63 42.50
C LYS A 809 12.01 15.89 42.31
N ASN A 810 12.84 15.40 43.23
CA ASN A 810 14.29 15.35 43.03
C ASN A 810 14.63 14.41 41.87
N GLU A 811 15.46 14.87 40.93
CA GLU A 811 15.92 14.16 39.73
C GLU A 811 17.43 14.42 39.50
N GLY A 812 18.22 14.18 40.54
CA GLY A 812 19.66 14.44 40.59
C GLY A 812 20.08 15.66 41.39
N ILE A 813 21.24 16.23 41.04
CA ILE A 813 21.90 17.32 41.80
C ILE A 813 22.49 18.41 40.89
N VAL A 814 22.53 19.62 41.41
CA VAL A 814 23.27 20.76 40.84
C VAL A 814 24.51 21.00 41.68
N VAL A 815 25.67 21.03 41.03
CA VAL A 815 26.95 21.38 41.66
C VAL A 815 27.43 22.71 41.08
N THR A 816 27.55 23.70 41.94
CA THR A 816 27.90 25.09 41.59
C THR A 816 29.21 25.47 42.28
N PHE A 817 30.10 26.15 41.57
CA PHE A 817 31.37 26.66 42.08
C PHE A 817 31.39 28.18 41.94
N ILE A 818 31.54 28.88 43.06
CA ILE A 818 31.54 30.35 43.14
C ILE A 818 32.95 30.78 43.51
N ASP A 819 33.61 31.56 42.65
CA ASP A 819 34.94 32.14 42.93
C ASP A 819 34.82 33.16 44.09
N VAL A 820 35.59 32.96 45.14
CA VAL A 820 35.64 33.81 46.34
C VAL A 820 37.07 34.27 46.65
N SER A 821 37.95 34.27 45.64
CA SER A 821 39.36 34.62 45.80
C SER A 821 39.58 36.05 46.34
N GLU A 822 38.65 36.98 46.09
CA GLU A 822 38.69 38.35 46.65
C GLU A 822 38.34 38.43 48.14
N LEU A 823 37.70 37.40 48.72
CA LEU A 823 37.31 37.36 50.14
C LEU A 823 38.36 36.69 51.05
N HIS A 824 39.43 36.13 50.47
CA HIS A 824 40.51 35.43 51.18
C HIS A 824 41.90 36.10 51.02
N ASN A 825 41.97 37.26 50.38
CA ASN A 825 43.19 38.08 50.19
C ASN A 825 43.27 39.25 51.19
#